data_AF-O49139-F1
#
_entry.id   AF-O49139-F1
#
_cell.length_a   1.000
_cell.length_b   1.000
_cell.length_c   1.000
_cell.angle_alpha   90.00
_cell.angle_beta   90.00
_cell.angle_gamma   90.00
#
_symmetry.space_group_name_H-M   'P 1'
#
loop_
_entity.id
_entity.type
_entity.pdbx_description
1 polymer ?
#
loop_
_entity_poly.entity_id
_entity_poly.type
_entity_poly.pdbx_seq_one_letter_code
_entity_poly.pdbx_strand_id
1 'polypeptide(L)'
;MAARNKQKKRAEPESDLCFAGKPMSVVESTIRWPHRYQSKKTKLQAPTKKPANKGGKKEDEEIIKQAKCHFDKALVDGVLINLNDDVYVTGLPGKLKFIAKVIELFEADDGVPYCRFRWYYRPEDTLIERFSHLVQPKRVFLSNDENDNPLTCIWSKVNIAKVPLPKITSRIEQRVIPPCDYYYDMKYEVPYLNFTSADDGSDASSSLSSDSALNCFENLHKDEKFLLDLYSGCGAMSTGFCMGASISGVKLITKWSVDINKFACDSLKLNHPETEVRNEAAEDFLALLKEWKRLCEKFSLVSSTEPVESISELEDEEVEENDDIDEASTGAELEPGEFEVEKFLGIMFGDPQGTGEKTLQLMVRWKGYNSSYDTWEPYSGLGNCKEKLKEYVIDGFKSHLLPLPGTVYTVCGGPPCQGISGYNRYRNNEAPLEDQKNQQLLVFLDIIDFLKPNYVLMENVVDLLRFSKGFLARHAVASFVAMNYQTRLGMMAAGSYGLPQLRNRVFLWAAQPSEKLPPYPLPTHEVAKKFNTPKEFKDLQVGRIQMEFLKLDNALTLADAISDLPPVTNYVANDVMDYNDAAPKTEFENFISLKRSETLLPAFGGDPTRRLFDHQPLVLGDDDLERVSYIPKQKGANYRDMPGVLVHNNKAEINPRFRAKLKSGKNVVPAYAISFIKGKSKKPFGRLWGDEIVNTVVTRAEPHNQCVIHPMQNRVLSVRENARLQGFPDCYKLCGTIKEKYIQVGNAVAVPVGVALGYAFGMASQGLTDDEPVIKLPFKYPECMQAKDQI
;
A
#
# COMPACT_ATOMS: atom_id res chain seq x y z
N MET A 1 11.89 27.71 -49.25
CA MET A 1 11.24 28.82 -48.52
C MET A 1 10.35 28.21 -47.45
N ALA A 2 10.78 28.18 -46.19
CA ALA A 2 9.96 27.62 -45.12
C ALA A 2 8.81 28.60 -44.81
N ALA A 3 7.57 28.13 -44.99
CA ALA A 3 6.36 28.90 -44.74
C ALA A 3 6.32 29.31 -43.26
N ARG A 4 6.60 30.60 -43.00
CA ARG A 4 6.29 31.22 -41.71
C ARG A 4 4.77 31.17 -41.53
N ASN A 5 4.31 30.30 -40.63
CA ASN A 5 2.94 30.31 -40.13
C ASN A 5 2.63 31.70 -39.57
N LYS A 6 1.98 32.54 -40.39
CA LYS A 6 1.32 33.76 -39.93
C LYS A 6 0.17 33.32 -39.03
N GLN A 7 0.37 33.42 -37.71
CA GLN A 7 -0.76 33.51 -36.79
C GLN A 7 -1.62 34.70 -37.25
N LYS A 8 -2.79 34.41 -37.83
CA LYS A 8 -3.80 35.41 -38.11
C LYS A 8 -4.22 36.02 -36.77
N LYS A 9 -3.84 37.28 -36.51
CA LYS A 9 -4.58 38.14 -35.59
C LYS A 9 -5.99 38.29 -36.20
N ARG A 10 -6.99 37.68 -35.57
CA ARG A 10 -8.41 37.90 -35.91
C ARG A 10 -8.70 39.37 -35.60
N ALA A 11 -9.29 40.08 -36.56
CA ALA A 11 -9.87 41.41 -36.36
C ALA A 11 -10.99 41.31 -35.33
N GLU A 12 -11.13 42.31 -34.45
CA GLU A 12 -12.19 42.39 -33.44
C GLU A 12 -13.57 42.31 -34.15
N PRO A 13 -14.33 41.22 -34.01
CA PRO A 13 -15.74 41.22 -34.36
C PRO A 13 -16.48 42.00 -33.27
N GLU A 14 -17.52 42.76 -33.63
CA GLU A 14 -18.54 43.17 -32.65
C GLU A 14 -19.00 41.91 -31.90
N SER A 15 -18.83 41.88 -30.58
CA SER A 15 -18.91 40.61 -29.85
C SER A 15 -20.37 40.16 -29.75
N ASP A 16 -20.71 39.05 -30.42
CA ASP A 16 -21.91 38.23 -30.15
C ASP A 16 -21.78 37.49 -28.80
N LEU A 17 -21.28 38.18 -27.78
CA LEU A 17 -21.03 37.67 -26.44
C LEU A 17 -21.99 38.32 -25.46
N CYS A 18 -23.09 37.63 -25.20
CA CYS A 18 -24.15 38.11 -24.30
C CYS A 18 -24.81 36.95 -23.57
N PHE A 19 -25.39 37.21 -22.41
CA PHE A 19 -26.30 36.24 -21.82
C PHE A 19 -27.60 36.20 -22.63
N ALA A 20 -28.11 35.00 -22.89
CA ALA A 20 -29.28 34.80 -23.73
C ALA A 20 -30.50 34.49 -22.85
N GLY A 21 -31.64 35.14 -23.11
CA GLY A 21 -32.85 34.97 -22.29
C GLY A 21 -32.96 35.96 -21.13
N LYS A 22 -33.96 35.75 -20.25
CA LYS A 22 -34.16 36.59 -19.08
C LYS A 22 -33.24 36.13 -17.94
N PRO A 23 -32.73 37.06 -17.11
CA PRO A 23 -32.04 36.69 -15.88
C PRO A 23 -32.93 35.77 -15.02
N MET A 24 -32.30 34.82 -14.35
CA MET A 24 -32.95 33.95 -13.37
C MET A 24 -33.51 34.79 -12.22
N SER A 25 -34.55 34.30 -11.54
CA SER A 25 -35.12 35.01 -10.41
C SER A 25 -34.11 35.14 -9.28
N VAL A 26 -34.13 36.28 -8.57
CA VAL A 26 -33.22 36.52 -7.43
C VAL A 26 -33.39 35.45 -6.35
N VAL A 27 -34.63 35.01 -6.11
CA VAL A 27 -34.94 33.95 -5.12
C VAL A 27 -34.28 32.63 -5.50
N GLU A 28 -34.51 32.16 -6.74
CA GLU A 28 -33.89 30.93 -7.24
C GLU A 28 -32.36 31.02 -7.22
N SER A 29 -31.81 32.15 -7.68
CA SER A 29 -30.37 32.36 -7.75
C SER A 29 -29.72 32.38 -6.36
N THR A 30 -30.39 32.97 -5.37
CA THR A 30 -29.92 33.01 -3.97
C THR A 30 -30.01 31.63 -3.30
N ILE A 31 -31.01 30.81 -3.67
CA ILE A 31 -31.13 29.42 -3.17
C ILE A 31 -30.04 28.54 -3.78
N ARG A 32 -29.81 28.62 -5.09
CA ARG A 32 -28.83 27.78 -5.80
C ARG A 32 -27.40 28.20 -5.53
N TRP A 33 -27.14 29.50 -5.45
CA TRP A 33 -25.80 30.08 -5.30
C TRP A 33 -25.77 31.15 -4.18
N PRO A 34 -26.06 30.78 -2.92
CA PRO A 34 -26.15 31.73 -1.80
C PRO A 34 -24.85 32.50 -1.56
N HIS A 35 -23.70 31.90 -1.89
CA HIS A 35 -22.38 32.50 -1.75
C HIS A 35 -22.13 33.70 -2.68
N ARG A 36 -22.93 33.88 -3.73
CA ARG A 36 -22.83 34.98 -4.71
C ARG A 36 -23.57 36.26 -4.32
N TYR A 37 -24.45 36.18 -3.31
CA TYR A 37 -25.39 37.24 -2.93
C TYR A 37 -25.21 37.71 -1.48
N GLN A 38 -24.00 37.58 -0.94
CA GLN A 38 -23.74 37.95 0.45
C GLN A 38 -23.75 39.48 0.60
N SER A 39 -24.63 39.99 1.46
CA SER A 39 -24.66 41.43 1.78
C SER A 39 -23.32 41.88 2.37
N LYS A 40 -22.73 42.93 1.79
CA LYS A 40 -21.59 43.67 2.37
C LYS A 40 -22.02 44.36 3.69
N LYS A 41 -22.25 43.60 4.77
CA LYS A 41 -22.44 44.16 6.12
C LYS A 41 -21.56 43.43 7.14
N THR A 42 -20.73 44.27 7.79
CA THR A 42 -19.97 44.07 9.02
C THR A 42 -18.73 43.16 8.98
N LYS A 43 -17.60 43.79 8.61
CA LYS A 43 -16.34 43.60 9.35
C LYS A 43 -16.56 44.09 10.79
N LEU A 44 -17.28 43.31 11.61
CA LEU A 44 -17.20 43.47 13.06
C LEU A 44 -15.91 42.78 13.51
N GLN A 45 -15.10 43.52 14.26
CA GLN A 45 -13.82 43.10 14.80
C GLN A 45 -14.03 41.86 15.70
N ALA A 46 -13.69 40.67 15.21
CA ALA A 46 -13.31 39.57 16.08
C ALA A 46 -11.80 39.70 16.42
N PRO A 47 -11.40 39.55 17.69
CA PRO A 47 -10.10 40.00 18.16
C PRO A 47 -8.98 39.17 17.55
N THR A 48 -8.05 39.87 16.89
CA THR A 48 -6.82 39.32 16.35
C THR A 48 -5.86 38.94 17.49
N LYS A 49 -6.02 37.74 18.04
CA LYS A 49 -4.87 36.97 18.53
C LYS A 49 -4.30 36.18 17.34
N LYS A 50 -3.53 36.85 16.48
CA LYS A 50 -2.70 36.16 15.49
C LYS A 50 -1.32 35.86 16.12
N PRO A 51 -0.93 34.59 16.28
CA PRO A 51 0.45 34.26 16.55
C PRO A 51 1.28 34.61 15.31
N ALA A 52 2.38 35.32 15.53
CA ALA A 52 3.34 35.64 14.50
C ALA A 52 4.05 34.37 14.04
N ASN A 53 3.66 33.83 12.88
CA ASN A 53 4.54 32.93 12.13
C ASN A 53 4.78 33.49 10.73
N LYS A 54 6.01 33.98 10.55
CA LYS A 54 6.57 34.53 9.32
C LYS A 54 6.75 33.39 8.31
N GLY A 55 6.29 33.57 7.06
CA GLY A 55 6.91 32.89 5.91
C GLY A 55 6.04 31.96 5.04
N GLY A 56 4.72 31.99 5.13
CA GLY A 56 3.85 31.38 4.11
C GLY A 56 3.49 32.41 3.04
N LYS A 57 3.83 32.16 1.76
CA LYS A 57 3.15 32.85 0.65
C LYS A 57 1.66 32.56 0.84
N LYS A 58 0.84 33.59 1.00
CA LYS A 58 -0.61 33.46 0.89
C LYS A 58 -0.87 32.87 -0.49
N GLU A 59 -1.30 31.61 -0.54
CA GLU A 59 -1.97 31.11 -1.72
C GLU A 59 -3.18 32.02 -1.94
N ASP A 60 -3.34 32.49 -3.18
CA ASP A 60 -4.37 33.43 -3.56
C ASP A 60 -5.73 32.81 -3.21
N GLU A 61 -6.36 33.24 -2.11
CA GLU A 61 -7.78 33.00 -1.90
C GLU A 61 -8.49 33.60 -3.11
N GLU A 62 -8.92 32.77 -4.07
CA GLU A 62 -9.66 33.22 -5.23
C GLU A 62 -10.88 34.01 -4.73
N ILE A 63 -10.90 35.30 -5.04
CA ILE A 63 -11.97 36.20 -4.61
C ILE A 63 -13.23 35.76 -5.35
N ILE A 64 -14.13 35.09 -4.63
CA ILE A 64 -15.47 34.73 -5.12
C ILE A 64 -16.16 36.01 -5.59
N LYS A 65 -16.40 36.11 -6.90
CA LYS A 65 -17.10 37.26 -7.48
C LYS A 65 -18.56 37.27 -7.04
N GLN A 66 -19.04 38.43 -6.61
CA GLN A 66 -20.47 38.62 -6.33
C GLN A 66 -21.23 38.77 -7.65
N ALA A 67 -22.44 38.21 -7.69
CA ALA A 67 -23.27 38.22 -8.89
C ALA A 67 -24.36 39.28 -8.78
N LYS A 68 -24.52 40.06 -9.85
CA LYS A 68 -25.68 40.93 -10.06
C LYS A 68 -26.91 40.10 -10.42
N CYS A 69 -26.75 39.12 -11.32
CA CYS A 69 -27.79 38.17 -11.71
C CYS A 69 -27.18 36.91 -12.35
N HIS A 70 -27.92 35.80 -12.31
CA HIS A 70 -27.56 34.54 -12.97
C HIS A 70 -28.39 34.31 -14.24
N PHE A 71 -27.89 33.47 -15.13
CA PHE A 71 -28.51 33.08 -16.39
C PHE A 71 -28.44 31.57 -16.58
N ASP A 72 -29.37 31.01 -17.35
CA ASP A 72 -29.39 29.59 -17.74
C ASP A 72 -28.57 29.30 -19.00
N LYS A 73 -28.35 30.32 -19.83
CA LYS A 73 -27.66 30.23 -21.12
C LYS A 73 -26.97 31.53 -21.54
N ALA A 74 -25.96 31.38 -22.38
CA ALA A 74 -25.19 32.47 -22.96
C ALA A 74 -24.96 32.24 -24.45
N LEU A 75 -24.79 33.31 -25.22
CA LEU A 75 -24.35 33.27 -26.60
C LEU A 75 -22.86 33.63 -26.62
N VAL A 76 -22.04 32.79 -27.24
CA VAL A 76 -20.60 33.01 -27.42
C VAL A 76 -20.26 32.75 -28.88
N ASP A 77 -19.82 33.77 -29.61
CA ASP A 77 -19.49 33.68 -31.05
C ASP A 77 -20.63 33.00 -31.87
N GLY A 78 -21.88 33.32 -31.54
CA GLY A 78 -23.08 32.76 -32.18
C GLY A 78 -23.48 31.34 -31.75
N VAL A 79 -22.74 30.71 -30.84
CA VAL A 79 -23.06 29.39 -30.27
C VAL A 79 -23.77 29.55 -28.94
N LEU A 80 -24.94 28.94 -28.80
CA LEU A 80 -25.70 28.93 -27.54
C LEU A 80 -25.09 27.93 -26.55
N ILE A 81 -24.53 28.42 -25.45
CA ILE A 81 -23.98 27.67 -24.32
C ILE A 81 -25.02 27.62 -23.20
N ASN A 82 -25.37 26.43 -22.72
CA ASN A 82 -26.26 26.22 -21.58
C ASN A 82 -25.46 25.80 -20.34
N LEU A 83 -26.09 25.88 -19.16
CA LEU A 83 -25.57 25.19 -17.98
C LEU A 83 -25.38 23.69 -18.25
N ASN A 84 -24.33 23.12 -17.68
CA ASN A 84 -23.84 21.74 -17.83
C ASN A 84 -23.27 21.35 -19.20
N ASP A 85 -23.26 22.26 -20.19
CA ASP A 85 -22.53 22.04 -21.43
C ASP A 85 -21.02 21.90 -21.16
N ASP A 86 -20.38 21.01 -21.90
CA ASP A 86 -18.93 20.88 -21.90
C ASP A 86 -18.31 21.76 -22.99
N VAL A 87 -17.23 22.46 -22.64
CA VAL A 87 -16.58 23.45 -23.51
C VAL A 87 -15.06 23.29 -23.53
N TYR A 88 -14.46 23.65 -24.66
CA TYR A 88 -13.06 23.99 -24.71
C TYR A 88 -12.84 25.40 -24.18
N VAL A 89 -11.87 25.57 -23.30
CA VAL A 89 -11.48 26.87 -22.73
C VAL A 89 -10.10 27.26 -23.26
N THR A 90 -9.98 28.51 -23.70
CA THR A 90 -8.71 29.07 -24.19
C THR A 90 -7.67 29.09 -23.09
N GLY A 91 -6.50 28.50 -23.36
CA GLY A 91 -5.33 28.53 -22.48
C GLY A 91 -4.24 29.46 -22.99
N LEU A 92 -3.04 29.35 -22.42
CA LEU A 92 -1.86 30.06 -22.91
C LEU A 92 -1.58 29.73 -24.39
N PRO A 93 -1.11 30.70 -25.20
CA PRO A 93 -0.79 30.46 -26.61
C PRO A 93 0.16 29.28 -26.80
N GLY A 94 -0.20 28.35 -27.69
CA GLY A 94 0.61 27.17 -28.01
C GLY A 94 0.41 25.96 -27.09
N LYS A 95 -0.41 26.05 -26.04
CA LYS A 95 -0.83 24.89 -25.23
C LYS A 95 -2.15 24.30 -25.73
N LEU A 96 -2.41 23.04 -25.35
CA LEU A 96 -3.72 22.42 -25.55
C LEU A 96 -4.79 23.24 -24.83
N LYS A 97 -5.99 23.28 -25.42
CA LYS A 97 -7.15 23.92 -24.80
C LYS A 97 -7.57 23.11 -23.58
N PHE A 98 -7.94 23.79 -22.50
CA PHE A 98 -8.52 23.12 -21.33
C PHE A 98 -9.94 22.64 -21.67
N ILE A 99 -10.44 21.67 -20.91
CA ILE A 99 -11.80 21.15 -21.07
C ILE A 99 -12.53 21.39 -19.76
N ALA A 100 -13.74 21.93 -19.82
CA ALA A 100 -14.52 22.29 -18.65
C ALA A 100 -16.00 22.04 -18.86
N LYS A 101 -16.71 21.79 -17.77
CA LYS A 101 -18.18 21.85 -17.68
C LYS A 101 -18.60 23.22 -17.19
N VAL A 102 -19.55 23.86 -17.86
CA VAL A 102 -20.15 25.12 -17.43
C VAL A 102 -21.11 24.85 -16.27
N ILE A 103 -20.80 25.32 -15.06
CA ILE A 103 -21.66 25.07 -13.87
C ILE A 103 -22.43 26.31 -13.42
N GLU A 104 -21.94 27.50 -13.74
CA GLU A 104 -22.63 28.78 -13.50
C GLU A 104 -22.44 29.74 -14.67
N LEU A 105 -23.44 30.57 -14.93
CA LEU A 105 -23.41 31.69 -15.87
C LEU A 105 -23.99 32.91 -15.14
N PHE A 106 -23.19 33.96 -14.96
CA PHE A 106 -23.61 35.12 -14.17
C PHE A 106 -22.96 36.42 -14.62
N GLU A 107 -23.70 37.51 -14.50
CA GLU A 107 -23.14 38.86 -14.61
C GLU A 107 -22.61 39.24 -13.22
N ALA A 108 -21.32 39.57 -13.13
CA ALA A 108 -20.72 40.02 -11.89
C ALA A 108 -21.17 41.47 -11.54
N ASP A 109 -20.96 41.90 -10.30
CA ASP A 109 -21.27 43.28 -9.85
C ASP A 109 -20.60 44.38 -10.70
N ASP A 110 -19.48 44.06 -11.36
CA ASP A 110 -18.77 44.95 -12.28
C ASP A 110 -19.40 45.00 -13.69
N GLY A 111 -20.49 44.28 -13.93
CA GLY A 111 -21.20 44.18 -15.20
C GLY A 111 -20.54 43.24 -16.21
N VAL A 112 -19.45 42.56 -15.84
CA VAL A 112 -18.73 41.66 -16.75
C VAL A 112 -19.40 40.29 -16.75
N PRO A 113 -19.61 39.66 -17.93
CA PRO A 113 -20.15 38.31 -18.02
C PRO A 113 -19.11 37.27 -17.61
N TYR A 114 -19.43 36.48 -16.59
CA TYR A 114 -18.63 35.38 -16.09
C TYR A 114 -19.35 34.05 -16.23
N CYS A 115 -18.54 33.01 -16.23
CA CYS A 115 -18.97 31.63 -16.08
C CYS A 115 -18.10 30.96 -15.01
N ARG A 116 -18.68 30.04 -14.24
CA ARG A 116 -17.91 29.17 -13.36
C ARG A 116 -17.73 27.85 -14.07
N PHE A 117 -16.49 27.37 -14.12
CA PHE A 117 -16.13 26.10 -14.72
C PHE A 117 -15.87 25.06 -13.65
N ARG A 118 -16.25 23.82 -13.93
CA ARG A 118 -15.69 22.63 -13.31
C ARG A 118 -14.77 21.95 -14.31
N TRP A 119 -13.54 21.65 -13.94
CA TRP A 119 -12.52 21.21 -14.89
C TRP A 119 -12.56 19.72 -15.19
N TYR A 120 -12.12 19.35 -16.39
CA TYR A 120 -11.69 17.99 -16.72
C TYR A 120 -10.18 17.94 -16.89
N TYR A 121 -9.59 16.84 -16.42
CA TYR A 121 -8.20 16.51 -16.66
C TYR A 121 -8.08 15.45 -17.75
N ARG A 122 -7.18 15.65 -18.71
CA ARG A 122 -6.71 14.54 -19.54
C ARG A 122 -5.74 13.69 -18.73
N PRO A 123 -5.48 12.43 -19.13
CA PRO A 123 -4.44 11.61 -18.49
C PRO A 123 -3.09 12.35 -18.37
N GLU A 124 -2.71 13.14 -19.38
CA GLU A 124 -1.49 13.98 -19.41
C GLU A 124 -1.48 15.10 -18.36
N ASP A 125 -2.65 15.50 -17.84
CA ASP A 125 -2.80 16.55 -16.84
C ASP A 125 -2.87 15.99 -15.40
N THR A 126 -2.78 14.66 -15.23
CA THR A 126 -2.90 13.96 -13.94
C THR A 126 -1.57 13.32 -13.48
N LEU A 127 -1.61 12.58 -12.35
CA LEU A 127 -0.50 11.76 -11.88
C LEU A 127 0.03 10.79 -12.96
N ILE A 128 -0.83 10.29 -13.85
CA ILE A 128 -0.49 9.24 -14.83
C ILE A 128 0.06 9.79 -16.15
N GLU A 129 0.52 11.05 -16.19
CA GLU A 129 0.94 11.76 -17.42
C GLU A 129 1.84 10.93 -18.37
N ARG A 130 2.80 10.17 -17.81
CA ARG A 130 3.81 9.41 -18.58
C ARG A 130 3.30 8.07 -19.08
N PHE A 131 2.14 7.67 -18.59
CA PHE A 131 1.50 6.39 -18.78
C PHE A 131 0.10 6.56 -19.38
N SER A 132 -0.18 7.70 -20.02
CA SER A 132 -1.48 7.95 -20.68
C SER A 132 -1.79 6.93 -21.77
N HIS A 133 -0.77 6.31 -22.37
CA HIS A 133 -0.91 5.23 -23.34
C HIS A 133 -1.50 3.93 -22.75
N LEU A 134 -1.51 3.76 -21.43
CA LEU A 134 -2.12 2.60 -20.77
C LEU A 134 -3.64 2.73 -20.64
N VAL A 135 -4.18 3.94 -20.75
CA VAL A 135 -5.63 4.19 -20.70
C VAL A 135 -6.18 4.44 -22.10
N GLN A 136 -7.48 4.23 -22.27
CA GLN A 136 -8.12 4.38 -23.58
C GLN A 136 -7.99 5.82 -24.10
N PRO A 137 -7.79 6.01 -25.42
CA PRO A 137 -7.88 7.32 -26.05
C PRO A 137 -9.22 7.99 -25.75
N LYS A 138 -9.25 9.33 -25.66
CA LYS A 138 -10.44 10.15 -25.35
C LYS A 138 -10.99 10.05 -23.92
N ARG A 139 -10.44 9.21 -23.05
CA ARG A 139 -10.81 9.21 -21.63
C ARG A 139 -10.35 10.51 -20.96
N VAL A 140 -11.23 11.16 -20.21
CA VAL A 140 -10.93 12.32 -19.36
C VAL A 140 -11.49 12.08 -17.96
N PHE A 141 -10.99 12.83 -16.98
CA PHE A 141 -11.36 12.71 -15.57
C PHE A 141 -12.01 13.99 -15.08
N LEU A 142 -13.19 13.89 -14.47
CA LEU A 142 -13.86 15.06 -13.89
C LEU A 142 -13.15 15.49 -12.60
N SER A 143 -12.87 16.78 -12.42
CA SER A 143 -12.32 17.31 -11.17
C SER A 143 -13.40 17.96 -10.30
N ASN A 144 -13.10 18.16 -9.02
CA ASN A 144 -13.82 19.08 -8.13
C ASN A 144 -13.29 20.52 -8.21
N ASP A 145 -12.21 20.74 -8.97
CA ASP A 145 -11.65 22.07 -9.16
C ASP A 145 -12.63 22.95 -9.93
N GLU A 146 -12.95 24.09 -9.33
CA GLU A 146 -13.89 25.05 -9.89
C GLU A 146 -13.40 26.47 -9.71
N ASN A 147 -13.48 27.27 -10.77
CA ASN A 147 -13.16 28.69 -10.68
C ASN A 147 -13.93 29.55 -11.68
N ASP A 148 -13.93 30.85 -11.41
CA ASP A 148 -14.65 31.85 -12.19
C ASP A 148 -13.77 32.34 -13.33
N ASN A 149 -14.30 32.30 -14.55
CA ASN A 149 -13.60 32.74 -15.75
C ASN A 149 -14.50 33.68 -16.55
N PRO A 150 -13.93 34.70 -17.22
CA PRO A 150 -14.68 35.51 -18.17
C PRO A 150 -15.36 34.62 -19.21
N LEU A 151 -16.59 34.96 -19.59
CA LEU A 151 -17.33 34.21 -20.61
C LEU A 151 -16.58 34.15 -21.95
N THR A 152 -15.74 35.15 -22.24
CA THR A 152 -14.85 35.23 -23.41
C THR A 152 -13.80 34.11 -23.49
N CYS A 153 -13.55 33.39 -22.39
CA CYS A 153 -12.59 32.29 -22.37
C CYS A 153 -13.11 31.03 -23.10
N ILE A 154 -14.42 30.90 -23.28
CA ILE A 154 -15.04 29.78 -24.00
C ILE A 154 -14.63 29.84 -25.48
N TRP A 155 -14.01 28.78 -25.97
CA TRP A 155 -13.59 28.64 -27.37
C TRP A 155 -14.67 27.99 -28.24
N SER A 156 -15.21 26.85 -27.78
CA SER A 156 -16.26 26.09 -28.48
C SER A 156 -16.88 25.06 -27.54
N LYS A 157 -18.03 24.49 -27.90
CA LYS A 157 -18.52 23.25 -27.26
C LYS A 157 -17.60 22.06 -27.54
N VAL A 158 -17.67 21.08 -26.67
CA VAL A 158 -17.10 19.73 -26.82
C VAL A 158 -18.13 18.72 -26.34
N ASN A 159 -18.27 17.59 -27.04
CA ASN A 159 -19.21 16.54 -26.65
C ASN A 159 -18.52 15.52 -25.73
N ILE A 160 -18.88 15.50 -24.44
CA ILE A 160 -18.32 14.57 -23.46
C ILE A 160 -19.42 13.69 -22.89
N ALA A 161 -19.27 12.37 -23.05
CA ALA A 161 -20.21 11.39 -22.50
C ALA A 161 -19.80 10.94 -21.09
N LYS A 162 -20.74 10.94 -20.14
CA LYS A 162 -20.60 10.17 -18.89
C LYS A 162 -20.89 8.70 -19.22
N VAL A 163 -19.97 7.80 -18.90
CA VAL A 163 -20.11 6.35 -19.13
C VAL A 163 -19.91 5.63 -17.80
N PRO A 164 -20.73 4.62 -17.45
CA PRO A 164 -20.50 3.82 -16.26
C PRO A 164 -19.12 3.19 -16.24
N LEU A 165 -18.52 3.09 -15.04
CA LEU A 165 -17.27 2.36 -14.85
C LEU A 165 -17.60 0.85 -14.83
N PRO A 166 -17.06 0.04 -15.76
CA PRO A 166 -17.44 -1.35 -15.94
C PRO A 166 -16.91 -2.20 -14.79
N LYS A 167 -17.61 -3.29 -14.47
CA LYS A 167 -17.12 -4.28 -13.52
C LYS A 167 -15.83 -4.91 -14.03
N ILE A 168 -14.97 -5.33 -13.12
CA ILE A 168 -13.69 -5.97 -13.44
C ILE A 168 -13.97 -7.47 -13.64
N THR A 169 -14.56 -7.83 -14.78
CA THR A 169 -14.86 -9.22 -15.16
C THR A 169 -13.84 -9.76 -16.16
N SER A 170 -13.47 -8.97 -17.18
CA SER A 170 -12.35 -9.23 -18.12
C SER A 170 -11.84 -7.92 -18.75
N ARG A 171 -10.62 -7.93 -19.32
CA ARG A 171 -10.11 -6.79 -20.11
C ARG A 171 -10.92 -6.54 -21.40
N ILE A 172 -11.74 -7.50 -21.84
CA ILE A 172 -12.32 -7.55 -23.20
C ILE A 172 -13.77 -7.10 -23.25
N GLU A 173 -14.46 -6.86 -22.12
CA GLU A 173 -15.76 -6.19 -22.18
C GLU A 173 -15.59 -4.79 -22.79
N GLN A 174 -15.80 -4.73 -24.12
CA GLN A 174 -15.73 -3.53 -24.91
C GLN A 174 -16.80 -2.61 -24.41
N ARG A 175 -16.38 -1.62 -23.62
CA ARG A 175 -17.27 -0.59 -23.11
C ARG A 175 -17.96 0.08 -24.30
N VAL A 176 -19.29 0.14 -24.28
CA VAL A 176 -20.05 0.84 -25.33
C VAL A 176 -19.91 2.34 -25.08
N ILE A 177 -18.94 2.97 -25.76
CA ILE A 177 -18.74 4.41 -25.71
C ILE A 177 -19.58 5.04 -26.83
N PRO A 178 -20.56 5.91 -26.51
CA PRO A 178 -21.36 6.58 -27.54
C PRO A 178 -20.49 7.52 -28.39
N PRO A 179 -20.96 7.95 -29.58
CA PRO A 179 -20.22 8.91 -30.40
C PRO A 179 -19.98 10.23 -29.66
N CYS A 180 -18.75 10.45 -29.21
CA CYS A 180 -18.34 11.64 -28.47
C CYS A 180 -16.89 12.06 -28.79
N ASP A 181 -16.54 13.29 -28.43
CA ASP A 181 -15.18 13.79 -28.50
C ASP A 181 -14.34 13.19 -27.36
N TYR A 182 -14.91 13.16 -26.14
CA TYR A 182 -14.34 12.55 -24.95
C TYR A 182 -15.40 11.79 -24.15
N TYR A 183 -14.95 10.95 -23.23
CA TYR A 183 -15.83 10.36 -22.23
C TYR A 183 -15.17 10.38 -20.86
N TYR A 184 -15.98 10.36 -19.80
CA TYR A 184 -15.50 10.20 -18.44
C TYR A 184 -16.35 9.18 -17.68
N ASP A 185 -15.68 8.47 -16.80
CA ASP A 185 -16.20 7.42 -15.93
C ASP A 185 -15.65 7.52 -14.49
N MET A 186 -14.63 8.37 -14.32
CA MET A 186 -13.94 8.59 -13.07
C MET A 186 -13.76 10.08 -12.80
N LYS A 187 -13.64 10.40 -11.52
CA LYS A 187 -13.21 11.70 -11.02
C LYS A 187 -11.70 11.63 -10.71
N TYR A 188 -11.00 12.76 -10.84
CA TYR A 188 -9.62 12.92 -10.39
C TYR A 188 -9.53 14.09 -9.43
N GLU A 189 -9.01 13.85 -8.22
CA GLU A 189 -8.87 14.85 -7.19
C GLU A 189 -7.40 14.96 -6.76
N VAL A 190 -6.90 16.19 -6.66
CA VAL A 190 -5.49 16.45 -6.34
C VAL A 190 -5.11 16.01 -4.91
N PRO A 191 -5.89 16.29 -3.85
CA PRO A 191 -5.61 15.75 -2.53
C PRO A 191 -5.61 14.22 -2.56
N TYR A 192 -4.54 13.59 -2.05
CA TYR A 192 -4.36 12.12 -2.09
C TYR A 192 -4.34 11.50 -3.51
N LEU A 193 -4.35 12.33 -4.57
CA LEU A 193 -4.28 11.93 -5.98
C LEU A 193 -5.32 10.85 -6.33
N ASN A 194 -6.56 11.08 -5.91
CA ASN A 194 -7.65 10.10 -6.01
C ASN A 194 -8.06 9.92 -7.48
N PHE A 195 -8.27 8.67 -7.88
CA PHE A 195 -9.12 8.31 -9.01
C PHE A 195 -10.32 7.54 -8.46
N THR A 196 -11.51 8.12 -8.53
CA THR A 196 -12.74 7.52 -7.96
C THR A 196 -13.80 7.35 -9.04
N SER A 197 -14.77 6.46 -8.84
CA SER A 197 -15.89 6.33 -9.77
C SER A 197 -16.66 7.66 -9.89
N ALA A 198 -17.09 7.99 -11.11
CA ALA A 198 -17.96 9.15 -11.36
C ALA A 198 -19.44 8.87 -11.08
N ASP A 199 -19.80 7.63 -10.74
CA ASP A 199 -21.16 7.25 -10.38
C ASP A 199 -21.46 7.70 -8.95
N ASP A 200 -22.40 8.63 -8.81
CA ASP A 200 -22.91 9.02 -7.50
C ASP A 200 -23.81 7.86 -7.06
N GLY A 201 -23.54 7.27 -5.89
CA GLY A 201 -24.09 5.97 -5.47
C GLY A 201 -25.62 5.84 -5.33
N SER A 202 -26.43 6.76 -5.86
CA SER A 202 -27.89 6.66 -5.89
C SER A 202 -28.40 5.62 -6.90
N ASP A 203 -27.73 5.46 -8.04
CA ASP A 203 -28.30 4.71 -9.17
C ASP A 203 -27.91 3.21 -9.17
N ALA A 204 -26.97 2.81 -8.29
CA ALA A 204 -26.59 1.41 -8.11
C ALA A 204 -27.72 0.53 -7.50
N SER A 205 -28.83 1.14 -7.06
CA SER A 205 -29.99 0.39 -6.52
C SER A 205 -31.02 -0.04 -7.57
N SER A 206 -30.90 0.37 -8.84
CA SER A 206 -31.97 0.15 -9.84
C SER A 206 -31.69 -0.89 -10.93
N SER A 207 -30.56 -1.60 -10.87
CA SER A 207 -30.30 -2.76 -11.72
C SER A 207 -29.78 -3.94 -10.90
N LEU A 208 -30.67 -4.51 -10.08
CA LEU A 208 -30.62 -5.95 -9.80
C LEU A 208 -30.95 -6.68 -11.11
N SER A 209 -30.04 -6.61 -12.09
CA SER A 209 -29.95 -7.69 -13.08
C SER A 209 -29.53 -8.89 -12.26
N SER A 210 -30.39 -9.91 -12.23
CA SER A 210 -30.13 -11.19 -11.58
C SER A 210 -29.06 -11.95 -12.35
N ASP A 211 -27.85 -11.41 -12.41
CA ASP A 211 -26.67 -12.10 -12.89
C ASP A 211 -25.89 -12.56 -11.67
N SER A 212 -26.51 -13.49 -10.95
CA SER A 212 -25.81 -14.48 -10.13
C SER A 212 -25.01 -15.48 -10.99
N ALA A 213 -24.72 -15.17 -12.26
CA ALA A 213 -24.08 -16.07 -13.22
C ALA A 213 -22.54 -15.91 -13.31
N LEU A 214 -21.94 -14.89 -12.69
CA LEU A 214 -20.47 -14.74 -12.67
C LEU A 214 -19.83 -14.94 -11.29
N ASN A 215 -20.63 -15.11 -10.24
CA ASN A 215 -20.18 -15.84 -9.07
C ASN A 215 -20.42 -17.33 -9.36
N CYS A 216 -19.55 -17.95 -10.15
CA CYS A 216 -19.55 -19.41 -10.36
C CYS A 216 -19.23 -20.21 -9.07
N PHE A 217 -19.23 -19.56 -7.92
CA PHE A 217 -19.00 -20.16 -6.62
C PHE A 217 -20.23 -19.89 -5.75
N GLU A 218 -20.99 -20.93 -5.45
CA GLU A 218 -21.79 -20.94 -4.23
C GLU A 218 -20.80 -20.86 -3.07
N ASN A 219 -20.49 -19.63 -2.62
CA ASN A 219 -19.66 -19.41 -1.45
C ASN A 219 -20.34 -20.07 -0.24
N LEU A 220 -19.90 -21.27 0.13
CA LEU A 220 -20.26 -21.96 1.37
C LEU A 220 -19.88 -21.14 2.62
N HIS A 221 -19.06 -20.09 2.46
CA HIS A 221 -18.58 -19.22 3.53
C HIS A 221 -19.01 -17.76 3.33
N LYS A 222 -20.33 -17.47 3.36
CA LYS A 222 -20.86 -16.10 3.13
C LYS A 222 -20.28 -15.00 4.04
N ASP A 223 -19.77 -15.34 5.22
CA ASP A 223 -19.30 -14.36 6.21
C ASP A 223 -17.77 -14.22 6.28
N GLU A 224 -16.99 -15.05 5.56
CA GLU A 224 -15.53 -15.01 5.60
C GLU A 224 -14.96 -14.34 4.36
N LYS A 225 -14.09 -13.34 4.59
CA LYS A 225 -13.37 -12.65 3.52
C LYS A 225 -11.92 -13.12 3.52
N PHE A 226 -11.42 -13.60 2.39
CA PHE A 226 -10.04 -14.08 2.27
C PHE A 226 -9.08 -12.98 1.78
N LEU A 227 -7.96 -12.90 2.49
CA LEU A 227 -6.80 -12.06 2.19
C LEU A 227 -5.67 -12.93 1.61
N LEU A 228 -5.07 -12.45 0.53
CA LEU A 228 -3.77 -12.90 0.02
C LEU A 228 -2.70 -11.87 0.38
N ASP A 229 -1.67 -12.27 1.13
CA ASP A 229 -0.54 -11.43 1.52
C ASP A 229 0.69 -11.73 0.64
N LEU A 230 0.98 -10.86 -0.32
CA LEU A 230 2.11 -10.97 -1.24
C LEU A 230 3.34 -10.25 -0.68
N TYR A 231 4.51 -10.87 -0.80
CA TYR A 231 5.75 -10.36 -0.20
C TYR A 231 5.57 -10.18 1.32
N SER A 232 4.94 -11.18 1.95
CA SER A 232 4.38 -11.09 3.30
C SER A 232 5.42 -10.82 4.39
N GLY A 233 6.69 -11.12 4.12
CA GLY A 233 7.72 -11.20 5.13
C GLY A 233 7.26 -12.09 6.29
N CYS A 234 7.44 -11.62 7.51
CA CYS A 234 6.96 -12.32 8.70
C CYS A 234 5.48 -12.04 9.03
N GLY A 235 4.69 -11.49 8.12
CA GLY A 235 3.22 -11.33 8.27
C GLY A 235 2.77 -10.11 9.08
N ALA A 236 3.64 -9.11 9.30
CA ALA A 236 3.31 -7.96 10.16
C ALA A 236 2.14 -7.11 9.64
N MET A 237 2.11 -6.89 8.32
CA MET A 237 1.08 -6.10 7.65
C MET A 237 -0.27 -6.80 7.74
N SER A 238 -0.36 -8.05 7.27
CA SER A 238 -1.57 -8.89 7.32
C SER A 238 -2.08 -9.11 8.74
N THR A 239 -1.18 -9.35 9.71
CA THR A 239 -1.54 -9.45 11.13
C THR A 239 -2.27 -8.20 11.62
N GLY A 240 -1.67 -7.02 11.44
CA GLY A 240 -2.33 -5.77 11.83
C GLY A 240 -3.60 -5.53 11.02
N PHE A 241 -3.58 -5.82 9.72
CA PHE A 241 -4.69 -5.59 8.81
C PHE A 241 -5.95 -6.39 9.19
N CYS A 242 -5.79 -7.69 9.49
CA CYS A 242 -6.87 -8.55 9.99
C CYS A 242 -7.39 -8.13 11.37
N MET A 243 -6.50 -7.69 12.29
CA MET A 243 -6.93 -7.12 13.57
C MET A 243 -7.81 -5.88 13.36
N GLY A 244 -7.36 -4.96 12.50
CA GLY A 244 -8.11 -3.74 12.16
C GLY A 244 -9.49 -4.04 11.58
N ALA A 245 -9.55 -4.97 10.62
CA ALA A 245 -10.79 -5.43 10.02
C ALA A 245 -11.73 -6.02 11.10
N SER A 246 -11.19 -6.82 12.02
CA SER A 246 -11.95 -7.40 13.13
C SER A 246 -12.54 -6.33 14.05
N ILE A 247 -11.78 -5.26 14.36
CA ILE A 247 -12.29 -4.12 15.16
C ILE A 247 -13.47 -3.43 14.46
N SER A 248 -13.48 -3.39 13.13
CA SER A 248 -14.59 -2.85 12.34
C SER A 248 -15.76 -3.82 12.15
N GLY A 249 -15.70 -5.03 12.72
CA GLY A 249 -16.74 -6.05 12.59
C GLY A 249 -16.62 -6.95 11.36
N VAL A 250 -15.48 -6.92 10.65
CA VAL A 250 -15.24 -7.72 9.44
C VAL A 250 -14.32 -8.89 9.74
N LYS A 251 -14.81 -10.11 9.48
CA LYS A 251 -14.01 -11.34 9.58
C LYS A 251 -13.12 -11.52 8.34
N LEU A 252 -11.96 -10.88 8.36
CA LEU A 252 -10.92 -11.02 7.34
C LEU A 252 -9.87 -12.05 7.77
N ILE A 253 -9.63 -13.06 6.95
CA ILE A 253 -8.68 -14.14 7.25
C ILE A 253 -7.54 -14.11 6.23
N THR A 254 -6.30 -14.11 6.69
CA THR A 254 -5.14 -14.32 5.82
C THR A 254 -5.11 -15.78 5.40
N LYS A 255 -5.71 -16.08 4.25
CA LYS A 255 -5.85 -17.45 3.76
C LYS A 255 -4.58 -17.92 3.04
N TRP A 256 -3.93 -17.01 2.33
CA TRP A 256 -2.70 -17.30 1.60
C TRP A 256 -1.64 -16.23 1.88
N SER A 257 -0.37 -16.66 1.92
CA SER A 257 0.76 -15.73 1.95
C SER A 257 1.92 -16.25 1.11
N VAL A 258 2.67 -15.34 0.48
CA VAL A 258 3.78 -15.67 -0.41
C VAL A 258 4.99 -14.81 -0.07
N ASP A 259 6.13 -15.45 0.21
CA ASP A 259 7.41 -14.77 0.34
C ASP A 259 8.57 -15.70 -0.03
N ILE A 260 9.66 -15.13 -0.54
CA ILE A 260 10.85 -15.91 -0.91
C ILE A 260 11.74 -16.24 0.30
N ASN A 261 11.62 -15.49 1.41
CA ASN A 261 12.42 -15.70 2.60
C ASN A 261 11.84 -16.81 3.48
N LYS A 262 12.52 -17.96 3.48
CA LYS A 262 12.13 -19.14 4.27
C LYS A 262 11.88 -18.84 5.75
N PHE A 263 12.75 -18.10 6.42
CA PHE A 263 12.60 -17.82 7.85
C PHE A 263 11.41 -16.91 8.14
N ALA A 264 11.11 -16.00 7.23
CA ALA A 264 9.93 -15.13 7.32
C ALA A 264 8.64 -15.94 7.14
N CYS A 265 8.61 -16.86 6.17
CA CYS A 265 7.53 -17.85 6.01
C CYS A 265 7.35 -18.73 7.24
N ASP A 266 8.45 -19.28 7.80
CA ASP A 266 8.41 -20.10 9.01
C ASP A 266 7.83 -19.31 10.20
N SER A 267 8.21 -18.04 10.36
CA SER A 267 7.63 -17.15 11.37
C SER A 267 6.14 -16.93 11.14
N LEU A 268 5.71 -16.63 9.92
CA LEU A 268 4.29 -16.40 9.62
C LEU A 268 3.48 -17.66 9.92
N LYS A 269 3.92 -18.83 9.43
CA LYS A 269 3.27 -20.13 9.65
C LYS A 269 3.16 -20.49 11.12
N LEU A 270 4.18 -20.16 11.92
CA LEU A 270 4.15 -20.39 13.37
C LEU A 270 3.09 -19.54 14.09
N ASN A 271 2.87 -18.31 13.62
CA ASN A 271 1.96 -17.36 14.27
C ASN A 271 0.55 -17.37 13.66
N HIS A 272 0.36 -17.91 12.46
CA HIS A 272 -0.92 -18.02 11.74
C HIS A 272 -0.99 -19.41 11.08
N PRO A 273 -1.22 -20.49 11.86
CA PRO A 273 -1.25 -21.86 11.35
C PRO A 273 -2.39 -22.14 10.36
N GLU A 274 -3.42 -21.29 10.33
CA GLU A 274 -4.53 -21.34 9.38
C GLU A 274 -4.18 -20.77 7.99
N THR A 275 -3.04 -20.10 7.86
CA THR A 275 -2.59 -19.52 6.58
C THR A 275 -1.81 -20.53 5.75
N GLU A 276 -2.18 -20.65 4.48
CA GLU A 276 -1.38 -21.37 3.48
C GLU A 276 -0.16 -20.52 3.11
N VAL A 277 0.95 -20.78 3.80
CA VAL A 277 2.22 -20.06 3.62
C VAL A 277 3.07 -20.74 2.54
N ARG A 278 3.30 -20.02 1.45
CA ARG A 278 4.09 -20.49 0.31
C ARG A 278 5.45 -19.80 0.29
N ASN A 279 6.52 -20.60 0.35
CA ASN A 279 7.89 -20.11 0.28
C ASN A 279 8.44 -20.21 -1.15
N GLU A 280 8.04 -19.30 -2.02
CA GLU A 280 8.43 -19.27 -3.43
C GLU A 280 8.44 -17.83 -3.98
N ALA A 281 8.99 -17.64 -5.18
CA ALA A 281 8.98 -16.33 -5.83
C ALA A 281 7.56 -15.99 -6.33
N ALA A 282 7.22 -14.69 -6.39
CA ALA A 282 5.90 -14.25 -6.80
C ALA A 282 5.60 -14.60 -8.28
N GLU A 283 6.62 -14.62 -9.14
CA GLU A 283 6.48 -15.04 -10.55
C GLU A 283 6.10 -16.51 -10.67
N ASP A 284 6.75 -17.35 -9.87
CA ASP A 284 6.51 -18.79 -9.82
C ASP A 284 5.12 -19.06 -9.26
N PHE A 285 4.71 -18.30 -8.24
CA PHE A 285 3.34 -18.34 -7.72
C PHE A 285 2.32 -17.94 -8.80
N LEU A 286 2.53 -16.87 -9.56
CA LEU A 286 1.63 -16.48 -10.65
C LEU A 286 1.51 -17.58 -11.72
N ALA A 287 2.63 -18.20 -12.10
CA ALA A 287 2.62 -19.33 -13.03
C ALA A 287 1.82 -20.51 -12.45
N LEU A 288 2.04 -20.84 -11.17
CA LEU A 288 1.26 -21.85 -10.46
C LEU A 288 -0.23 -21.55 -10.45
N LEU A 289 -0.65 -20.31 -10.23
CA LEU A 289 -2.06 -19.93 -10.24
C LEU A 289 -2.72 -20.15 -11.60
N LYS A 290 -2.00 -19.86 -12.69
CA LYS A 290 -2.47 -20.12 -14.05
C LYS A 290 -2.63 -21.61 -14.32
N GLU A 291 -1.63 -22.41 -13.95
CA GLU A 291 -1.72 -23.88 -14.09
C GLU A 291 -2.79 -24.49 -13.20
N TRP A 292 -2.96 -23.99 -11.97
CA TRP A 292 -4.02 -24.42 -11.06
C TRP A 292 -5.41 -24.13 -11.61
N LYS A 293 -5.62 -22.96 -12.23
CA LYS A 293 -6.87 -22.65 -12.94
C LYS A 293 -7.14 -23.67 -14.05
N ARG A 294 -6.13 -23.99 -14.87
CA ARG A 294 -6.26 -24.99 -15.95
C ARG A 294 -6.58 -26.39 -15.41
N LEU A 295 -5.95 -26.81 -14.32
CA LEU A 295 -6.28 -28.08 -13.66
C LEU A 295 -7.74 -28.09 -13.17
N CYS A 296 -8.21 -27.00 -12.56
CA CYS A 296 -9.60 -26.88 -12.14
C CYS A 296 -10.57 -26.92 -13.33
N GLU A 297 -10.25 -26.28 -14.45
CA GLU A 297 -11.03 -26.32 -15.70
C GLU A 297 -11.06 -27.75 -16.29
N LYS A 298 -9.91 -28.42 -16.35
CA LYS A 298 -9.78 -29.81 -16.82
C LYS A 298 -10.70 -30.78 -16.07
N PHE A 299 -10.92 -30.55 -14.78
CA PHE A 299 -11.83 -31.36 -13.95
C PHE A 299 -13.22 -30.73 -13.77
N SER A 300 -13.59 -29.77 -14.62
CA SER A 300 -14.91 -29.12 -14.65
C SER A 300 -15.33 -28.46 -13.34
N LEU A 301 -14.37 -27.98 -12.55
CA LEU A 301 -14.60 -27.26 -11.28
C LEU A 301 -14.78 -25.76 -11.49
N VAL A 302 -14.30 -25.23 -12.61
CA VAL A 302 -14.42 -23.83 -13.03
C VAL A 302 -14.88 -23.79 -14.49
N SER A 303 -15.70 -22.80 -14.86
CA SER A 303 -16.16 -22.62 -16.23
C SER A 303 -15.05 -22.05 -17.14
N SER A 304 -14.87 -22.64 -18.32
CA SER A 304 -13.94 -22.14 -19.34
C SER A 304 -14.51 -20.85 -19.97
N THR A 305 -14.19 -19.68 -19.42
CA THR A 305 -14.69 -18.40 -19.94
C THR A 305 -13.60 -17.47 -20.47
N GLU A 306 -12.31 -17.77 -20.30
CA GLU A 306 -11.20 -16.96 -20.85
C GLU A 306 -10.12 -17.85 -21.50
N PRO A 307 -9.63 -17.54 -22.72
CA PRO A 307 -8.41 -18.15 -23.26
C PRO A 307 -7.20 -17.68 -22.43
N VAL A 308 -6.57 -18.58 -21.68
CA VAL A 308 -5.31 -18.29 -20.98
C VAL A 308 -4.16 -18.55 -21.96
N GLU A 309 -3.28 -17.56 -22.21
CA GLU A 309 -2.07 -17.76 -23.02
C GLU A 309 -1.25 -18.94 -22.49
N SER A 310 -0.97 -19.91 -23.38
CA SER A 310 -0.23 -21.14 -23.06
C SER A 310 1.25 -20.82 -22.75
N ILE A 311 1.76 -21.44 -21.68
CA ILE A 311 3.20 -21.44 -21.34
C ILE A 311 3.72 -22.88 -21.13
N SER A 312 2.88 -23.90 -21.31
CA SER A 312 3.24 -25.31 -21.12
C SER A 312 2.37 -26.23 -21.99
N GLU A 313 2.93 -27.39 -22.33
CA GLU A 313 2.41 -28.43 -23.22
C GLU A 313 1.23 -29.21 -22.61
N LEU A 314 0.18 -28.50 -22.19
CA LEU A 314 -1.12 -29.12 -21.97
C LEU A 314 -1.78 -29.31 -23.34
N GLU A 315 -1.34 -30.33 -24.09
CA GLU A 315 -2.10 -30.79 -25.25
C GLU A 315 -3.46 -31.33 -24.78
N ASP A 316 -4.52 -30.89 -25.46
CA ASP A 316 -5.89 -31.33 -25.27
C ASP A 316 -6.01 -32.82 -25.60
N GLU A 317 -5.67 -33.71 -24.66
CA GLU A 317 -6.28 -35.05 -24.68
C GLU A 317 -7.77 -34.85 -24.41
N GLU A 318 -8.56 -34.91 -25.49
CA GLU A 318 -10.02 -35.02 -25.43
C GLU A 318 -10.36 -36.07 -24.36
N VAL A 319 -11.12 -35.63 -23.35
CA VAL A 319 -11.74 -36.55 -22.40
C VAL A 319 -12.75 -37.34 -23.23
N GLU A 320 -12.34 -38.49 -23.78
CA GLU A 320 -13.33 -39.46 -24.23
C GLU A 320 -14.17 -39.82 -23.00
N GLU A 321 -15.43 -39.41 -23.03
CA GLU A 321 -16.50 -39.96 -22.20
C GLU A 321 -16.72 -41.43 -22.60
N ASN A 322 -15.72 -42.28 -22.37
CA ASN A 322 -15.91 -43.72 -22.29
C ASN A 322 -15.91 -44.06 -20.79
N ASP A 323 -17.09 -43.92 -20.17
CA ASP A 323 -17.41 -44.46 -18.84
C ASP A 323 -17.50 -46.02 -18.85
N ASP A 324 -16.83 -46.68 -19.78
CA ASP A 324 -16.69 -48.14 -19.85
C ASP A 324 -15.22 -48.53 -19.59
N ILE A 325 -14.78 -48.44 -18.34
CA ILE A 325 -13.56 -49.13 -17.89
C ILE A 325 -13.98 -50.29 -17.00
N ASP A 326 -13.75 -51.49 -17.52
CA ASP A 326 -13.92 -52.77 -16.85
C ASP A 326 -13.37 -52.74 -15.41
N GLU A 327 -14.20 -53.12 -14.44
CA GLU A 327 -13.80 -53.45 -13.05
C GLU A 327 -12.78 -54.62 -12.97
N ALA A 328 -12.24 -55.10 -14.11
CA ALA A 328 -11.34 -56.24 -14.21
C ALA A 328 -9.83 -55.90 -14.28
N SER A 329 -9.42 -54.63 -14.27
CA SER A 329 -7.99 -54.27 -14.22
C SER A 329 -7.49 -53.96 -12.80
N THR A 330 -7.73 -54.85 -11.84
CA THR A 330 -7.14 -54.76 -10.48
C THR A 330 -5.83 -55.56 -10.33
N GLY A 331 -5.20 -55.95 -11.45
CA GLY A 331 -4.01 -56.82 -11.42
C GLY A 331 -2.99 -56.59 -12.55
N ALA A 332 -2.92 -55.40 -13.15
CA ALA A 332 -1.82 -55.08 -14.05
C ALA A 332 -0.50 -55.05 -13.25
N GLU A 333 0.44 -55.92 -13.56
CA GLU A 333 1.81 -55.82 -13.04
C GLU A 333 2.41 -54.49 -13.51
N LEU A 334 2.89 -53.66 -12.57
CA LEU A 334 3.60 -52.42 -12.89
C LEU A 334 4.82 -52.75 -13.76
N GLU A 335 5.05 -51.97 -14.81
CA GLU A 335 6.26 -52.13 -15.61
C GLU A 335 7.51 -51.83 -14.76
N PRO A 336 8.66 -52.45 -15.04
CA PRO A 336 9.88 -52.22 -14.27
C PRO A 336 10.27 -50.72 -14.22
N GLY A 337 10.19 -50.13 -13.02
CA GLY A 337 10.51 -48.71 -12.79
C GLY A 337 9.28 -47.82 -12.59
N GLU A 338 8.07 -48.34 -12.74
CA GLU A 338 6.84 -47.65 -12.36
C GLU A 338 6.54 -47.85 -10.87
N PHE A 339 6.00 -46.81 -10.25
CA PHE A 339 5.61 -46.81 -8.84
C PHE A 339 4.18 -46.30 -8.73
N GLU A 340 3.40 -46.89 -7.83
CA GLU A 340 2.01 -46.49 -7.61
C GLU A 340 1.95 -45.25 -6.68
N VAL A 341 1.23 -44.22 -7.11
CA VAL A 341 0.95 -43.02 -6.32
C VAL A 341 -0.10 -43.33 -5.26
N GLU A 342 0.22 -43.15 -3.97
CA GLU A 342 -0.75 -43.24 -2.88
C GLU A 342 -1.64 -41.99 -2.85
N LYS A 343 -1.00 -40.81 -2.89
CA LYS A 343 -1.65 -39.49 -2.89
C LYS A 343 -0.66 -38.37 -3.20
N PHE A 344 -1.19 -37.20 -3.53
CA PHE A 344 -0.42 -35.96 -3.64
C PHE A 344 -0.45 -35.17 -2.33
N LEU A 345 0.67 -34.55 -1.98
CA LEU A 345 0.87 -33.81 -0.72
C LEU A 345 1.04 -32.31 -0.92
N GLY A 346 1.34 -31.87 -2.15
CA GLY A 346 1.67 -30.49 -2.45
C GLY A 346 1.78 -30.24 -3.94
N ILE A 347 1.68 -28.97 -4.32
CA ILE A 347 1.78 -28.50 -5.69
C ILE A 347 2.62 -27.22 -5.72
N MET A 348 3.52 -27.11 -6.69
CA MET A 348 4.32 -25.91 -6.92
C MET A 348 4.65 -25.75 -8.40
N PHE A 349 5.02 -24.55 -8.81
CA PHE A 349 5.64 -24.31 -10.10
C PHE A 349 7.11 -23.97 -9.87
N GLY A 350 8.02 -24.76 -10.43
CA GLY A 350 9.44 -24.59 -10.17
C GLY A 350 10.30 -25.77 -10.61
N ASP A 351 11.51 -25.82 -10.05
CA ASP A 351 12.54 -26.80 -10.41
C ASP A 351 13.23 -27.33 -9.14
N PRO A 352 12.56 -28.20 -8.37
CA PRO A 352 13.09 -28.68 -7.09
C PRO A 352 14.35 -29.55 -7.26
N GLN A 353 14.57 -30.16 -8.43
CA GLN A 353 15.75 -30.99 -8.73
C GLN A 353 16.92 -30.18 -9.33
N GLY A 354 16.72 -28.92 -9.71
CA GLY A 354 17.77 -28.07 -10.27
C GLY A 354 18.17 -28.45 -11.71
N THR A 355 17.21 -28.91 -12.50
CA THR A 355 17.36 -29.28 -13.92
C THR A 355 17.62 -28.09 -14.84
N GLY A 356 17.22 -26.89 -14.41
CA GLY A 356 17.27 -25.64 -15.18
C GLY A 356 15.93 -25.25 -15.83
N GLU A 357 14.91 -26.11 -15.77
CA GLU A 357 13.58 -25.87 -16.34
C GLU A 357 12.51 -25.87 -15.25
N LYS A 358 11.71 -24.80 -15.18
CA LYS A 358 10.61 -24.70 -14.23
C LYS A 358 9.33 -25.25 -14.85
N THR A 359 8.71 -26.21 -14.16
CA THR A 359 7.48 -26.86 -14.59
C THR A 359 6.49 -26.98 -13.43
N LEU A 360 5.26 -27.42 -13.72
CA LEU A 360 4.32 -27.80 -12.69
C LEU A 360 4.78 -29.10 -12.01
N GLN A 361 4.90 -29.08 -10.69
CA GLN A 361 5.44 -30.16 -9.88
C GLN A 361 4.43 -30.55 -8.80
N LEU A 362 4.24 -31.86 -8.58
CA LEU A 362 3.44 -32.39 -7.48
C LEU A 362 4.31 -33.20 -6.52
N MET A 363 4.12 -33.02 -5.23
CA MET A 363 4.76 -33.82 -4.20
C MET A 363 4.00 -35.13 -4.05
N VAL A 364 4.66 -36.25 -4.30
CA VAL A 364 4.07 -37.58 -4.35
C VAL A 364 4.38 -38.35 -3.06
N ARG A 365 3.34 -38.93 -2.45
CA ARG A 365 3.47 -40.06 -1.51
C ARG A 365 3.36 -41.35 -2.31
N TRP A 366 4.42 -42.16 -2.30
CA TRP A 366 4.43 -43.46 -2.99
C TRP A 366 3.83 -44.56 -2.12
N LYS A 367 2.97 -45.39 -2.72
CA LYS A 367 2.29 -46.46 -1.99
C LYS A 367 3.28 -47.50 -1.48
N GLY A 368 3.20 -47.81 -0.20
CA GLY A 368 4.11 -48.75 0.46
C GLY A 368 5.43 -48.12 0.92
N TYR A 369 5.64 -46.82 0.67
CA TYR A 369 6.80 -46.08 1.13
C TYR A 369 6.41 -45.07 2.22
N ASN A 370 7.35 -44.84 3.13
CA ASN A 370 7.16 -43.82 4.17
C ASN A 370 7.58 -42.43 3.66
N SER A 371 7.35 -41.39 4.46
CA SER A 371 7.57 -39.99 4.06
C SER A 371 9.01 -39.62 3.70
N SER A 372 10.03 -40.45 3.99
CA SER A 372 11.40 -40.19 3.55
C SER A 372 11.61 -40.40 2.05
N TYR A 373 10.65 -41.05 1.39
CA TYR A 373 10.66 -41.32 -0.04
C TYR A 373 9.72 -40.36 -0.81
N ASP A 374 9.08 -39.41 -0.14
CA ASP A 374 8.24 -38.42 -0.82
C ASP A 374 9.10 -37.60 -1.78
N THR A 375 8.71 -37.52 -3.06
CA THR A 375 9.46 -36.82 -4.10
C THR A 375 8.57 -35.83 -4.85
N TRP A 376 9.18 -34.74 -5.32
CA TRP A 376 8.55 -33.85 -6.30
C TRP A 376 8.67 -34.46 -7.68
N GLU A 377 7.55 -34.64 -8.38
CA GLU A 377 7.53 -35.17 -9.74
C GLU A 377 6.91 -34.15 -10.70
N PRO A 378 7.43 -34.01 -11.93
CA PRO A 378 6.85 -33.16 -12.95
C PRO A 378 5.46 -33.68 -13.33
N TYR A 379 4.51 -32.77 -13.50
CA TYR A 379 3.15 -33.09 -13.90
C TYR A 379 3.08 -33.94 -15.19
N SER A 380 3.98 -33.68 -16.15
CA SER A 380 4.08 -34.46 -17.40
C SER A 380 4.39 -35.95 -17.17
N GLY A 381 5.07 -36.28 -16.08
CA GLY A 381 5.35 -37.68 -15.69
C GLY A 381 4.20 -38.37 -14.95
N LEU A 382 3.10 -37.66 -14.63
CA LEU A 382 2.01 -38.16 -13.80
C LEU A 382 0.71 -38.43 -14.59
N GLY A 383 0.78 -38.48 -15.92
CA GLY A 383 -0.38 -38.63 -16.82
C GLY A 383 -1.24 -39.88 -16.53
N ASN A 384 -0.62 -40.97 -16.08
CA ASN A 384 -1.30 -42.23 -15.75
C ASN A 384 -2.07 -42.20 -14.42
N CYS A 385 -1.92 -41.15 -13.61
CA CYS A 385 -2.52 -41.03 -12.28
C CYS A 385 -3.82 -40.19 -12.27
N LYS A 386 -4.66 -40.31 -13.31
CA LYS A 386 -5.83 -39.42 -13.55
C LYS A 386 -6.78 -39.36 -12.35
N GLU A 387 -7.09 -40.49 -11.71
CA GLU A 387 -8.01 -40.55 -10.56
C GLU A 387 -7.46 -39.84 -9.32
N LYS A 388 -6.21 -40.15 -8.94
CA LYS A 388 -5.55 -39.53 -7.77
C LYS A 388 -5.34 -38.04 -7.96
N LEU A 389 -5.08 -37.63 -9.20
CA LEU A 389 -4.94 -36.23 -9.56
C LEU A 389 -6.29 -35.52 -9.45
N LYS A 390 -7.37 -36.12 -9.99
CA LYS A 390 -8.74 -35.60 -9.85
C LYS A 390 -9.15 -35.46 -8.39
N GLU A 391 -8.88 -36.47 -7.57
CA GLU A 391 -9.13 -36.46 -6.12
C GLU A 391 -8.43 -35.27 -5.45
N TYR A 392 -7.14 -35.10 -5.71
CA TYR A 392 -6.33 -34.00 -5.16
C TYR A 392 -6.82 -32.62 -5.61
N VAL A 393 -7.15 -32.45 -6.89
CA VAL A 393 -7.63 -31.16 -7.41
C VAL A 393 -9.00 -30.81 -6.84
N ILE A 394 -9.92 -31.78 -6.72
CA ILE A 394 -11.23 -31.58 -6.10
C ILE A 394 -11.10 -31.16 -4.63
N ASP A 395 -10.23 -31.84 -3.86
CA ASP A 395 -9.99 -31.50 -2.46
C ASP A 395 -9.32 -30.13 -2.31
N GLY A 396 -8.30 -29.85 -3.12
CA GLY A 396 -7.63 -28.55 -3.15
C GLY A 396 -8.57 -27.40 -3.53
N PHE A 397 -9.49 -27.63 -4.46
CA PHE A 397 -10.51 -26.66 -4.84
C PHE A 397 -11.47 -26.37 -3.68
N LYS A 398 -12.01 -27.42 -3.04
CA LYS A 398 -12.94 -27.29 -1.89
C LYS A 398 -12.29 -26.63 -0.67
N SER A 399 -11.00 -26.88 -0.44
CA SER A 399 -10.25 -26.35 0.71
C SER A 399 -9.64 -24.97 0.46
N HIS A 400 -9.82 -24.40 -0.75
CA HIS A 400 -9.18 -23.16 -1.18
C HIS A 400 -7.64 -23.23 -1.06
N LEU A 401 -7.04 -24.33 -1.52
CA LEU A 401 -5.59 -24.56 -1.48
C LEU A 401 -4.81 -23.45 -2.18
N LEU A 402 -5.29 -23.00 -3.35
CA LEU A 402 -4.74 -21.89 -4.11
C LEU A 402 -5.86 -20.92 -4.47
N PRO A 403 -5.57 -19.61 -4.53
CA PRO A 403 -6.55 -18.61 -4.92
C PRO A 403 -6.92 -18.74 -6.40
N LEU A 404 -8.20 -18.54 -6.70
CA LEU A 404 -8.72 -18.43 -8.06
C LEU A 404 -9.34 -17.03 -8.24
N PRO A 405 -9.50 -16.57 -9.50
CA PRO A 405 -10.24 -15.34 -9.76
C PRO A 405 -11.64 -15.39 -9.09
N GLY A 406 -11.99 -14.34 -8.35
CA GLY A 406 -13.25 -14.26 -7.59
C GLY A 406 -13.22 -14.86 -6.18
N THR A 407 -12.19 -15.64 -5.78
CA THR A 407 -12.07 -16.17 -4.40
C THR A 407 -11.29 -15.24 -3.46
N VAL A 408 -10.48 -14.34 -4.01
CA VAL A 408 -9.65 -13.41 -3.24
C VAL A 408 -10.41 -12.10 -3.04
N TYR A 409 -10.82 -11.80 -1.81
CA TYR A 409 -11.52 -10.57 -1.51
C TYR A 409 -10.57 -9.37 -1.48
N THR A 410 -9.43 -9.53 -0.80
CA THR A 410 -8.42 -8.49 -0.68
C THR A 410 -7.03 -9.04 -0.95
N VAL A 411 -6.17 -8.25 -1.59
CA VAL A 411 -4.73 -8.48 -1.62
C VAL A 411 -4.03 -7.38 -0.83
N CYS A 412 -3.05 -7.75 0.00
CA CYS A 412 -2.08 -6.80 0.50
C CYS A 412 -0.67 -7.21 0.05
N GLY A 413 0.22 -6.25 -0.19
CA GLY A 413 1.63 -6.59 -0.38
C GLY A 413 2.57 -5.40 -0.51
N GLY A 414 3.86 -5.66 -0.30
CA GLY A 414 4.93 -4.67 -0.44
C GLY A 414 5.98 -5.11 -1.44
N PRO A 415 5.75 -5.01 -2.77
CA PRO A 415 6.69 -5.51 -3.75
C PRO A 415 8.05 -4.82 -3.58
N PRO A 416 9.15 -5.58 -3.54
CA PRO A 416 10.46 -5.06 -3.15
C PRO A 416 10.98 -4.07 -4.19
N CYS A 417 11.16 -2.80 -3.82
CA CYS A 417 11.70 -1.78 -4.72
C CYS A 417 13.15 -1.39 -4.35
N GLN A 418 13.97 -2.36 -3.93
CA GLN A 418 15.31 -2.03 -3.41
C GLN A 418 16.16 -1.27 -4.44
N GLY A 419 15.86 -1.43 -5.73
CA GLY A 419 16.47 -0.68 -6.83
C GLY A 419 16.34 0.84 -6.71
N ILE A 420 15.27 1.35 -6.09
CA ILE A 420 15.03 2.80 -5.95
C ILE A 420 15.34 3.36 -4.55
N SER A 421 15.46 2.49 -3.55
CA SER A 421 15.70 2.86 -2.14
C SER A 421 16.86 3.83 -2.00
N GLY A 422 16.74 4.85 -1.14
CA GLY A 422 17.83 5.76 -0.81
C GLY A 422 19.10 5.09 -0.25
N TYR A 423 19.02 3.81 0.15
CA TYR A 423 20.16 3.00 0.55
C TYR A 423 20.91 2.35 -0.62
N ASN A 424 20.29 2.21 -1.80
CA ASN A 424 20.97 1.73 -3.00
C ASN A 424 21.79 2.86 -3.65
N ARG A 425 23.09 2.63 -3.84
CA ARG A 425 24.00 3.60 -4.46
C ARG A 425 24.02 3.52 -5.99
N TYR A 426 23.54 2.43 -6.57
CA TYR A 426 23.60 2.13 -8.00
C TYR A 426 22.19 2.14 -8.63
N ARG A 427 21.51 3.30 -8.57
CA ARG A 427 20.13 3.43 -9.04
C ARG A 427 20.10 3.95 -10.48
N ASN A 428 19.40 3.27 -11.39
CA ASN A 428 19.21 3.73 -12.76
C ASN A 428 18.00 4.68 -12.86
N ASN A 429 18.26 5.99 -12.98
CA ASN A 429 17.20 7.00 -13.07
C ASN A 429 16.49 7.01 -14.44
N GLU A 430 17.19 6.61 -15.50
CA GLU A 430 16.72 6.70 -16.88
C GLU A 430 15.79 5.54 -17.22
N ALA A 431 16.12 4.34 -16.75
CA ALA A 431 15.30 3.14 -16.93
C ALA A 431 15.10 2.39 -15.61
N PRO A 432 14.19 2.87 -14.72
CA PRO A 432 13.97 2.24 -13.41
C PRO A 432 13.56 0.77 -13.47
N LEU A 433 12.85 0.33 -14.52
CA LEU A 433 12.37 -1.05 -14.67
C LEU A 433 13.44 -2.05 -15.16
N GLU A 434 14.64 -1.58 -15.53
CA GLU A 434 15.77 -2.48 -15.84
C GLU A 434 16.32 -3.17 -14.59
N ASP A 435 16.08 -2.62 -13.40
CA ASP A 435 16.40 -3.32 -12.15
C ASP A 435 15.37 -4.44 -11.94
N GLN A 436 15.83 -5.69 -11.96
CA GLN A 436 15.01 -6.88 -11.71
C GLN A 436 14.19 -6.77 -10.43
N LYS A 437 14.69 -6.08 -9.40
CA LYS A 437 13.93 -5.89 -8.15
C LYS A 437 12.71 -5.00 -8.39
N ASN A 438 12.83 -3.98 -9.23
CA ASN A 438 11.70 -3.11 -9.57
C ASN A 438 10.67 -3.82 -10.48
N GLN A 439 11.05 -4.88 -11.19
CA GLN A 439 10.11 -5.71 -11.97
C GLN A 439 9.10 -6.45 -11.10
N GLN A 440 9.38 -6.65 -9.82
CA GLN A 440 8.44 -7.24 -8.86
C GLN A 440 7.16 -6.41 -8.70
N LEU A 441 7.21 -5.11 -9.00
CA LEU A 441 6.01 -4.29 -9.09
C LEU A 441 5.09 -4.76 -10.24
N LEU A 442 5.66 -5.13 -11.38
CA LEU A 442 4.88 -5.61 -12.53
C LEU A 442 4.25 -6.95 -12.20
N VAL A 443 5.00 -7.85 -11.57
CA VAL A 443 4.51 -9.17 -11.16
C VAL A 443 3.40 -9.06 -10.12
N PHE A 444 3.52 -8.14 -9.16
CA PHE A 444 2.42 -7.80 -8.26
C PHE A 444 1.17 -7.38 -9.04
N LEU A 445 1.30 -6.46 -10.01
CA LEU A 445 0.19 -5.99 -10.83
C LEU A 445 -0.41 -7.12 -11.70
N ASP A 446 0.41 -8.01 -12.24
CA ASP A 446 -0.03 -9.16 -13.06
C ASP A 446 -0.82 -10.17 -12.21
N ILE A 447 -0.43 -10.38 -10.95
CA ILE A 447 -1.21 -11.20 -10.00
C ILE A 447 -2.56 -10.55 -9.71
N ILE A 448 -2.61 -9.21 -9.53
CA ILE A 448 -3.88 -8.51 -9.37
C ILE A 448 -4.75 -8.63 -10.62
N ASP A 449 -4.19 -8.44 -11.81
CA ASP A 449 -4.92 -8.53 -13.07
C ASP A 449 -5.49 -9.93 -13.31
N PHE A 450 -4.78 -10.97 -12.88
CA PHE A 450 -5.24 -12.35 -12.91
C PHE A 450 -6.36 -12.61 -11.88
N LEU A 451 -6.15 -12.26 -10.61
CA LEU A 451 -7.07 -12.61 -9.50
C LEU A 451 -8.28 -11.69 -9.39
N LYS A 452 -8.16 -10.44 -9.86
CA LYS A 452 -9.20 -9.39 -9.83
C LYS A 452 -9.84 -9.20 -8.44
N PRO A 453 -9.08 -9.01 -7.35
CA PRO A 453 -9.63 -8.87 -6.00
C PRO A 453 -10.54 -7.62 -5.87
N ASN A 454 -11.45 -7.61 -4.89
CA ASN A 454 -12.30 -6.44 -4.61
C ASN A 454 -11.46 -5.24 -4.16
N TYR A 455 -10.43 -5.51 -3.35
CA TYR A 455 -9.55 -4.51 -2.75
C TYR A 455 -8.07 -4.89 -2.88
N VAL A 456 -7.22 -3.86 -3.01
CA VAL A 456 -5.77 -4.01 -2.97
C VAL A 456 -5.17 -2.95 -2.06
N LEU A 457 -4.27 -3.36 -1.18
CA LEU A 457 -3.42 -2.49 -0.38
C LEU A 457 -1.96 -2.74 -0.74
N MET A 458 -1.34 -1.78 -1.43
CA MET A 458 0.08 -1.85 -1.74
C MET A 458 0.87 -0.94 -0.79
N GLU A 459 1.87 -1.48 -0.10
CA GLU A 459 2.83 -0.73 0.72
C GLU A 459 4.15 -0.51 -0.04
N ASN A 460 4.79 0.64 0.22
CA ASN A 460 6.16 0.85 -0.23
C ASN A 460 6.95 1.93 0.53
N VAL A 461 8.25 2.02 0.28
CA VAL A 461 9.11 3.08 0.81
C VAL A 461 8.79 4.44 0.18
N VAL A 462 9.00 5.52 0.93
CA VAL A 462 8.80 6.92 0.48
C VAL A 462 9.63 7.31 -0.76
N ASP A 463 10.70 6.59 -1.05
CA ASP A 463 11.50 6.83 -2.26
C ASP A 463 10.76 6.42 -3.55
N LEU A 464 9.67 5.64 -3.46
CA LEU A 464 8.74 5.35 -4.57
C LEU A 464 8.20 6.64 -5.22
N LEU A 465 8.07 7.71 -4.44
CA LEU A 465 7.61 9.02 -4.88
C LEU A 465 8.74 9.99 -5.25
N ARG A 466 9.98 9.71 -4.84
CA ARG A 466 11.13 10.61 -5.05
C ARG A 466 11.95 10.19 -6.26
N PHE A 467 12.18 8.90 -6.41
CA PHE A 467 13.05 8.35 -7.42
C PHE A 467 12.45 8.51 -8.80
N SER A 468 13.24 8.97 -9.78
CA SER A 468 12.79 9.24 -11.15
C SER A 468 11.43 9.98 -11.24
N LYS A 469 11.24 11.01 -10.39
CA LYS A 469 9.98 11.78 -10.28
C LYS A 469 8.72 10.94 -9.97
N GLY A 470 8.89 9.88 -9.18
CA GLY A 470 7.80 9.00 -8.77
C GLY A 470 7.37 8.01 -9.86
N PHE A 471 8.25 7.68 -10.81
CA PHE A 471 7.94 6.81 -11.97
C PHE A 471 7.17 5.54 -11.57
N LEU A 472 7.64 4.79 -10.57
CA LEU A 472 7.01 3.53 -10.15
C LEU A 472 5.64 3.74 -9.48
N ALA A 473 5.47 4.77 -8.66
CA ALA A 473 4.16 5.10 -8.10
C ALA A 473 3.16 5.48 -9.19
N ARG A 474 3.60 6.28 -10.16
CA ARG A 474 2.80 6.68 -11.33
C ARG A 474 2.42 5.49 -12.19
N HIS A 475 3.35 4.55 -12.41
CA HIS A 475 3.10 3.31 -13.15
C HIS A 475 2.05 2.44 -12.44
N ALA A 476 2.18 2.23 -11.13
CA ALA A 476 1.23 1.46 -10.35
C ALA A 476 -0.19 2.04 -10.45
N VAL A 477 -0.35 3.34 -10.20
CA VAL A 477 -1.65 4.03 -10.32
C VAL A 477 -2.19 3.93 -11.74
N ALA A 478 -1.37 4.17 -12.77
CA ALA A 478 -1.80 4.05 -14.16
C ALA A 478 -2.28 2.65 -14.52
N SER A 479 -1.59 1.62 -14.01
CA SER A 479 -1.96 0.22 -14.24
C SER A 479 -3.30 -0.11 -13.58
N PHE A 480 -3.52 0.32 -12.33
CA PHE A 480 -4.82 0.16 -11.65
C PHE A 480 -5.95 0.89 -12.38
N VAL A 481 -5.73 2.14 -12.79
CA VAL A 481 -6.74 2.91 -13.55
C VAL A 481 -7.04 2.29 -14.92
N ALA A 482 -6.04 1.69 -15.57
CA ALA A 482 -6.21 0.93 -16.80
C ALA A 482 -7.02 -0.36 -16.58
N MET A 483 -6.82 -1.01 -15.43
CA MET A 483 -7.64 -2.14 -14.95
C MET A 483 -9.03 -1.71 -14.42
N ASN A 484 -9.39 -0.43 -14.49
CA ASN A 484 -10.64 0.17 -13.96
C ASN A 484 -10.76 0.20 -12.42
N TYR A 485 -9.68 -0.03 -11.68
CA TYR A 485 -9.70 0.18 -10.23
C TYR A 485 -9.74 1.67 -9.89
N GLN A 486 -10.53 1.99 -8.87
CA GLN A 486 -10.40 3.25 -8.13
C GLN A 486 -9.07 3.23 -7.36
N THR A 487 -8.40 4.38 -7.20
CA THR A 487 -7.11 4.45 -6.51
C THR A 487 -7.00 5.65 -5.59
N ARG A 488 -6.26 5.50 -4.49
CA ARG A 488 -5.95 6.59 -3.55
C ARG A 488 -4.58 6.38 -2.92
N LEU A 489 -3.75 7.42 -2.96
CA LEU A 489 -2.34 7.35 -2.53
C LEU A 489 -2.13 8.13 -1.22
N GLY A 490 -1.38 7.58 -0.28
CA GLY A 490 -1.15 8.21 1.02
C GLY A 490 0.21 7.88 1.62
N MET A 491 0.64 8.68 2.58
CA MET A 491 1.83 8.41 3.39
C MET A 491 1.49 8.42 4.87
N MET A 492 1.90 7.37 5.57
CA MET A 492 1.63 7.20 6.99
C MET A 492 2.93 6.99 7.76
N ALA A 493 3.11 7.77 8.82
CA ALA A 493 4.22 7.64 9.74
C ALA A 493 3.81 6.75 10.92
N ALA A 494 4.50 5.62 11.12
CA ALA A 494 4.18 4.63 12.14
C ALA A 494 4.01 5.24 13.55
N GLY A 495 4.86 6.20 13.93
CA GLY A 495 4.74 6.83 15.24
C GLY A 495 3.49 7.68 15.45
N SER A 496 2.81 8.08 14.38
CA SER A 496 1.50 8.75 14.46
C SER A 496 0.36 7.81 14.86
N TYR A 497 0.64 6.51 14.98
CA TYR A 497 -0.30 5.44 15.32
C TYR A 497 0.17 4.65 16.56
N GLY A 498 0.77 5.34 17.54
CA GLY A 498 1.10 4.73 18.84
C GLY A 498 2.41 3.92 18.85
N LEU A 499 3.46 4.40 18.17
CA LEU A 499 4.80 3.81 18.26
C LEU A 499 5.88 4.86 18.48
N PRO A 500 6.95 4.55 19.22
CA PRO A 500 8.11 5.44 19.35
C PRO A 500 9.08 5.31 18.16
N GLN A 501 8.56 5.34 16.91
CA GLN A 501 9.36 5.13 15.70
C GLN A 501 8.98 6.08 14.54
N LEU A 502 9.97 6.68 13.88
CA LEU A 502 9.78 7.64 12.77
C LEU A 502 9.69 6.99 11.37
N ARG A 503 9.10 5.79 11.25
CA ARG A 503 8.98 5.03 9.98
C ARG A 503 7.83 5.56 9.13
N ASN A 504 8.13 6.27 8.04
CA ASN A 504 7.14 6.74 7.07
C ASN A 504 7.11 5.84 5.83
N ARG A 505 5.92 5.49 5.35
CA ARG A 505 5.67 4.60 4.21
C ARG A 505 4.55 5.11 3.34
N VAL A 506 4.60 4.73 2.06
CA VAL A 506 3.60 5.03 1.04
C VAL A 506 2.63 3.85 1.01
N PHE A 507 1.35 4.16 0.96
CA PHE A 507 0.28 3.20 0.78
C PHE A 507 -0.52 3.61 -0.46
N LEU A 508 -0.93 2.63 -1.24
CA LEU A 508 -1.79 2.78 -2.39
C LEU A 508 -2.98 1.85 -2.21
N TRP A 509 -4.16 2.44 -2.05
CA TRP A 509 -5.42 1.73 -2.14
C TRP A 509 -5.81 1.55 -3.60
N ALA A 510 -6.28 0.36 -3.95
CA ALA A 510 -7.09 0.13 -5.12
C ALA A 510 -8.40 -0.58 -4.73
N ALA A 511 -9.53 -0.20 -5.33
CA ALA A 511 -10.82 -0.83 -5.09
C ALA A 511 -11.61 -0.98 -6.39
N GLN A 512 -12.38 -2.06 -6.53
CA GLN A 512 -13.26 -2.23 -7.68
C GLN A 512 -14.27 -1.06 -7.79
N PRO A 513 -14.82 -0.79 -8.99
CA PRO A 513 -15.81 0.27 -9.22
C PRO A 513 -17.05 0.22 -8.32
N SER A 514 -17.52 -0.99 -8.01
CA SER A 514 -18.69 -1.22 -7.16
C SER A 514 -18.42 -1.07 -5.66
N GLU A 515 -17.15 -0.92 -5.28
CA GLU A 515 -16.71 -0.90 -3.89
C GLU A 515 -16.44 0.53 -3.42
N LYS A 516 -16.65 0.81 -2.12
CA LYS A 516 -16.20 2.09 -1.55
C LYS A 516 -14.68 2.09 -1.41
N LEU A 517 -14.01 3.10 -1.97
CA LEU A 517 -12.56 3.25 -1.88
C LEU A 517 -12.14 3.58 -0.42
N PRO A 518 -11.31 2.77 0.26
CA PRO A 518 -11.04 2.97 1.67
C PRO A 518 -10.35 4.32 1.96
N PRO A 519 -10.79 5.05 3.00
CA PRO A 519 -10.12 6.27 3.47
C PRO A 519 -8.82 5.97 4.21
N TYR A 520 -7.95 6.98 4.34
CA TYR A 520 -6.79 6.86 5.21
C TYR A 520 -7.13 7.21 6.66
N PRO A 521 -6.74 6.39 7.64
CA PRO A 521 -7.02 6.66 9.04
C PRO A 521 -6.17 7.85 9.52
N LEU A 522 -6.79 8.83 10.14
CA LEU A 522 -6.13 10.01 10.67
C LEU A 522 -5.19 9.65 11.83
N PRO A 523 -4.08 10.40 12.01
CA PRO A 523 -3.18 10.26 13.15
C PRO A 523 -3.90 10.26 14.50
N THR A 524 -3.39 9.47 15.43
CA THR A 524 -3.81 9.48 16.85
C THR A 524 -2.77 10.14 17.75
N HIS A 525 -1.50 10.18 17.32
CA HIS A 525 -0.38 10.71 18.09
C HIS A 525 0.38 11.79 17.30
N GLU A 526 0.84 12.83 17.99
CA GLU A 526 1.63 13.91 17.42
C GLU A 526 3.09 13.49 17.25
N VAL A 527 3.55 13.39 16.00
CA VAL A 527 4.96 13.16 15.69
C VAL A 527 5.53 14.37 14.97
N ALA A 528 6.26 15.20 15.71
CA ALA A 528 6.90 16.42 15.21
C ALA A 528 8.14 16.13 14.33
N LYS A 529 7.95 15.51 13.16
CA LYS A 529 9.01 15.33 12.15
C LYS A 529 8.56 15.79 10.77
N LYS A 530 9.33 16.70 10.18
CA LYS A 530 9.22 17.03 8.75
C LYS A 530 9.86 15.92 7.93
N PHE A 531 9.05 15.12 7.25
CA PHE A 531 9.53 14.18 6.26
C PHE A 531 9.94 14.93 4.99
N ASN A 532 11.03 14.47 4.35
CA ASN A 532 11.55 15.07 3.13
C ASN A 532 10.72 14.63 1.92
N THR A 533 9.50 15.14 1.78
CA THR A 533 8.57 14.79 0.70
C THR A 533 8.66 15.81 -0.44
N PRO A 534 8.71 15.37 -1.72
CA PRO A 534 8.65 16.28 -2.87
C PRO A 534 7.43 17.19 -2.81
N LYS A 535 7.55 18.42 -3.33
CA LYS A 535 6.48 19.44 -3.21
C LYS A 535 5.14 18.96 -3.77
N GLU A 536 5.16 18.26 -4.90
CA GLU A 536 3.98 17.73 -5.59
C GLU A 536 3.26 16.61 -4.82
N PHE A 537 3.91 15.99 -3.83
CA PHE A 537 3.37 14.88 -3.04
C PHE A 537 3.13 15.24 -1.58
N LYS A 538 3.21 16.53 -1.21
CA LYS A 538 3.10 16.96 0.19
C LYS A 538 1.76 16.59 0.82
N ASP A 539 0.69 16.65 0.04
CA ASP A 539 -0.67 16.45 0.52
C ASP A 539 -1.06 14.98 0.64
N LEU A 540 -0.16 14.06 0.23
CA LEU A 540 -0.31 12.63 0.53
C LEU A 540 -0.06 12.31 2.00
N GLN A 541 0.61 13.20 2.76
CA GLN A 541 0.88 12.93 4.17
C GLN A 541 -0.44 12.96 4.95
N VAL A 542 -0.88 11.80 5.41
CA VAL A 542 -2.17 11.62 6.08
C VAL A 542 -2.24 12.49 7.34
N GLY A 543 -3.35 13.23 7.48
CA GLY A 543 -3.61 14.16 8.59
C GLY A 543 -2.96 15.53 8.44
N ARG A 544 -2.14 15.78 7.40
CA ARG A 544 -1.49 17.09 7.19
C ARG A 544 -2.51 18.21 6.98
N ILE A 545 -3.53 17.96 6.13
CA ILE A 545 -4.58 18.95 5.82
C ILE A 545 -5.46 19.20 7.05
N GLN A 546 -5.73 18.14 7.82
CA GLN A 546 -6.62 18.15 8.98
C GLN A 546 -5.93 18.57 10.29
N MET A 547 -4.62 18.85 10.27
CA MET A 547 -3.78 18.96 11.47
C MET A 547 -4.32 19.95 12.52
N GLU A 548 -4.87 21.08 12.09
CA GLU A 548 -5.40 22.12 12.99
C GLU A 548 -6.68 21.69 13.75
N PHE A 549 -7.35 20.63 13.28
CA PHE A 549 -8.62 20.13 13.82
C PHE A 549 -8.46 18.82 14.61
N LEU A 550 -7.27 18.21 14.58
CA LEU A 550 -7.01 16.94 15.25
C LEU A 550 -6.66 17.15 16.72
N LYS A 551 -7.28 16.37 17.60
CA LYS A 551 -6.85 16.20 19.00
C LYS A 551 -5.94 14.97 19.06
N LEU A 552 -4.63 15.20 19.13
CA LEU A 552 -3.61 14.16 19.12
C LEU A 552 -3.01 13.96 20.52
N ASP A 553 -2.67 12.72 20.84
CA ASP A 553 -1.88 12.39 22.03
C ASP A 553 -0.40 12.69 21.80
N ASN A 554 0.37 12.77 22.89
CA ASN A 554 1.82 12.92 22.81
C ASN A 554 2.46 11.70 22.14
N ALA A 555 3.54 11.91 21.38
CA ALA A 555 4.32 10.81 20.83
C ALA A 555 4.84 9.89 21.95
N LEU A 556 4.79 8.57 21.71
CA LEU A 556 5.48 7.61 22.55
C LEU A 556 7.00 7.75 22.39
N THR A 557 7.71 7.41 23.45
CA THR A 557 9.16 7.42 23.57
C THR A 557 9.74 6.01 23.61
N LEU A 558 11.05 5.87 23.41
CA LEU A 558 11.72 4.57 23.52
C LEU A 558 11.47 3.92 24.88
N ALA A 559 11.48 4.70 25.97
CA ALA A 559 11.22 4.18 27.31
C ALA A 559 9.83 3.55 27.42
N ASP A 560 8.81 4.15 26.82
CA ASP A 560 7.44 3.61 26.84
C ASP A 560 7.34 2.21 26.22
N ALA A 561 8.25 1.87 25.29
CA ALA A 561 8.24 0.58 24.61
C ALA A 561 9.13 -0.50 25.24
N ILE A 562 10.18 -0.15 26.00
CA ILE A 562 11.20 -1.13 26.41
C ILE A 562 11.61 -1.07 27.88
N SER A 563 11.05 -0.19 28.72
CA SER A 563 11.57 0.04 30.07
C SER A 563 11.25 -1.07 31.08
N ASP A 564 10.20 -1.85 30.82
CA ASP A 564 9.78 -3.05 31.55
C ASP A 564 10.62 -4.29 31.25
N LEU A 565 11.30 -4.33 30.10
CA LEU A 565 12.00 -5.54 29.65
C LEU A 565 13.22 -5.88 30.55
N PRO A 566 13.46 -7.17 30.82
CA PRO A 566 14.61 -7.60 31.62
C PRO A 566 15.94 -7.20 30.97
N PRO A 567 16.95 -6.82 31.77
CA PRO A 567 18.27 -6.55 31.23
C PRO A 567 18.89 -7.82 30.66
N VAL A 568 19.57 -7.68 29.53
CA VAL A 568 20.26 -8.79 28.86
C VAL A 568 21.70 -8.42 28.53
N THR A 569 22.58 -9.43 28.56
CA THR A 569 23.99 -9.28 28.16
C THR A 569 24.13 -9.35 26.64
N ASN A 570 25.35 -9.17 26.14
CA ASN A 570 25.68 -9.40 24.71
C ASN A 570 25.57 -10.89 24.30
N TYR A 571 25.48 -11.81 25.27
CA TYR A 571 25.61 -13.27 25.06
C TYR A 571 24.42 -14.02 25.68
N VAL A 572 23.20 -13.73 25.23
CA VAL A 572 22.01 -14.48 25.67
C VAL A 572 21.79 -15.71 24.80
N ALA A 573 21.88 -16.89 25.42
CA ALA A 573 21.67 -18.16 24.72
C ALA A 573 20.19 -18.47 24.48
N ASN A 574 19.32 -18.23 25.46
CA ASN A 574 17.92 -18.63 25.40
C ASN A 574 17.08 -17.63 24.59
N ASP A 575 16.25 -18.14 23.68
CA ASP A 575 15.29 -17.36 22.88
C ASP A 575 13.98 -17.07 23.64
N VAL A 576 13.77 -17.74 24.78
CA VAL A 576 12.60 -17.59 25.65
C VAL A 576 13.07 -17.23 27.07
N MET A 577 12.40 -16.25 27.69
CA MET A 577 12.59 -15.92 29.09
C MET A 577 11.30 -15.39 29.71
N ASP A 578 11.26 -15.30 31.03
CA ASP A 578 10.15 -14.69 31.76
C ASP A 578 10.32 -13.16 31.82
N TYR A 579 9.22 -12.44 31.99
CA TYR A 579 9.25 -10.99 32.26
C TYR A 579 9.87 -10.72 33.64
N ASN A 580 10.23 -9.46 33.90
CA ASN A 580 10.50 -9.02 35.27
C ASN A 580 9.21 -9.14 36.11
N ASP A 581 9.35 -9.39 37.41
CA ASP A 581 8.21 -9.39 38.36
C ASP A 581 7.55 -8.01 38.53
N ALA A 582 8.15 -6.96 37.96
CA ALA A 582 7.61 -5.62 38.00
C ALA A 582 6.36 -5.51 37.11
N ALA A 583 5.30 -4.91 37.67
CA ALA A 583 4.12 -4.59 36.89
C ALA A 583 4.45 -3.60 35.75
N PRO A 584 3.75 -3.69 34.60
CA PRO A 584 3.83 -2.68 33.54
C PRO A 584 3.60 -1.27 34.08
N LYS A 585 4.41 -0.31 33.63
CA LYS A 585 4.36 1.09 34.09
C LYS A 585 3.61 1.99 33.12
N THR A 586 3.56 1.59 31.85
CA THR A 586 2.85 2.31 30.79
C THR A 586 1.73 1.46 30.22
N GLU A 587 0.73 2.11 29.62
CA GLU A 587 -0.31 1.41 28.86
C GLU A 587 0.30 0.59 27.73
N PHE A 588 1.34 1.10 27.07
CA PHE A 588 2.02 0.38 26.00
C PHE A 588 2.57 -0.97 26.50
N GLU A 589 3.30 -0.96 27.61
CA GLU A 589 3.85 -2.18 28.23
C GLU A 589 2.74 -3.15 28.63
N ASN A 590 1.62 -2.65 29.14
CA ASN A 590 0.49 -3.47 29.56
C ASN A 590 -0.14 -4.23 28.38
N PHE A 591 -0.44 -3.54 27.29
CA PHE A 591 -1.14 -4.15 26.14
C PHE A 591 -0.22 -4.93 25.21
N ILE A 592 1.04 -4.51 25.03
CA ILE A 592 1.99 -5.22 24.15
C ILE A 592 2.39 -6.59 24.71
N SER A 593 2.33 -6.75 26.04
CA SER A 593 2.73 -7.96 26.78
C SER A 593 1.56 -8.90 27.12
N LEU A 594 0.37 -8.65 26.56
CA LEU A 594 -0.79 -9.53 26.70
C LEU A 594 -0.49 -10.94 26.18
N LYS A 595 -1.11 -11.95 26.81
CA LYS A 595 -1.10 -13.31 26.28
C LYS A 595 -1.86 -13.33 24.98
N ARG A 596 -1.52 -14.29 24.10
CA ARG A 596 -2.21 -14.43 22.81
C ARG A 596 -3.74 -14.52 22.96
N SER A 597 -4.24 -15.27 23.94
CA SER A 597 -5.67 -15.41 24.23
C SER A 597 -6.38 -14.13 24.68
N GLU A 598 -5.61 -13.13 25.13
CA GLU A 598 -6.11 -11.82 25.55
C GLU A 598 -6.05 -10.79 24.40
N THR A 599 -5.47 -11.19 23.25
CA THR A 599 -5.36 -10.35 22.05
C THR A 599 -6.43 -10.69 21.01
N LEU A 600 -6.58 -9.82 20.01
CA LEU A 600 -7.37 -10.09 18.80
C LEU A 600 -6.73 -11.09 17.81
N LEU A 601 -5.56 -11.68 18.13
CA LEU A 601 -5.00 -12.75 17.33
C LEU A 601 -5.85 -14.02 17.45
N PRO A 602 -5.95 -14.85 16.39
CA PRO A 602 -6.53 -16.17 16.50
C PRO A 602 -5.91 -16.98 17.64
N ALA A 603 -6.71 -17.66 18.44
CA ALA A 603 -6.23 -18.39 19.63
C ALA A 603 -5.25 -19.53 19.28
N PHE A 604 -5.33 -20.06 18.05
CA PHE A 604 -4.41 -21.07 17.53
C PHE A 604 -3.10 -20.42 17.05
N GLY A 605 -1.96 -21.02 17.40
CA GLY A 605 -0.62 -20.52 17.08
C GLY A 605 0.11 -19.92 18.31
N GLY A 606 1.44 -19.93 18.30
CA GLY A 606 2.26 -19.33 19.37
C GLY A 606 2.23 -20.05 20.74
N ASP A 607 2.81 -19.41 21.76
CA ASP A 607 2.87 -19.89 23.16
C ASP A 607 1.71 -19.29 23.98
N PRO A 608 0.87 -20.10 24.66
CA PRO A 608 -0.24 -19.61 25.48
C PRO A 608 0.24 -18.93 26.78
N THR A 609 1.50 -19.11 27.16
CA THR A 609 2.07 -18.53 28.38
C THR A 609 2.52 -17.08 28.17
N ARG A 610 2.46 -16.28 29.22
CA ARG A 610 2.97 -14.90 29.21
C ARG A 610 4.49 -14.92 29.30
N ARG A 611 5.16 -15.19 28.19
CA ARG A 611 6.62 -15.25 28.06
C ARG A 611 7.17 -14.26 27.07
N LEU A 612 8.45 -13.96 27.21
CA LEU A 612 9.19 -13.04 26.36
C LEU A 612 10.02 -13.85 25.36
N PHE A 613 9.68 -13.73 24.07
CA PHE A 613 10.43 -14.35 22.98
C PHE A 613 11.40 -13.36 22.34
N ASP A 614 12.46 -13.88 21.74
CA ASP A 614 13.35 -13.13 20.84
C ASP A 614 14.08 -11.95 21.51
N HIS A 615 14.24 -11.97 22.83
CA HIS A 615 14.95 -10.91 23.57
C HIS A 615 16.47 -11.09 23.55
N GLN A 616 17.00 -11.33 22.35
CA GLN A 616 18.42 -11.55 22.09
C GLN A 616 18.98 -10.38 21.26
N PRO A 617 20.07 -9.71 21.69
CA PRO A 617 20.77 -8.74 20.87
C PRO A 617 21.65 -9.41 19.82
N LEU A 618 21.98 -8.67 18.77
CA LEU A 618 23.10 -9.03 17.91
C LEU A 618 24.37 -9.12 18.76
N VAL A 619 25.02 -10.28 18.72
CA VAL A 619 26.29 -10.52 19.42
C VAL A 619 27.37 -9.66 18.77
N LEU A 620 27.80 -8.61 19.47
CA LEU A 620 28.93 -7.79 19.05
C LEU A 620 30.23 -8.55 19.30
N GLY A 621 31.16 -8.50 18.34
CA GLY A 621 32.52 -9.00 18.56
C GLY A 621 33.26 -8.16 19.60
N ASP A 622 34.32 -8.73 20.20
CA ASP A 622 35.03 -8.14 21.36
C ASP A 622 35.45 -6.67 21.15
N ASP A 623 35.97 -6.35 19.96
CA ASP A 623 36.38 -4.99 19.62
C ASP A 623 35.20 -4.00 19.67
N ASP A 624 34.05 -4.39 19.15
CA ASP A 624 32.87 -3.54 19.12
C ASP A 624 32.20 -3.46 20.48
N LEU A 625 32.20 -4.55 21.24
CA LEU A 625 31.73 -4.55 22.62
C LEU A 625 32.58 -3.61 23.50
N GLU A 626 33.89 -3.64 23.34
CA GLU A 626 34.82 -2.72 24.01
C GLU A 626 34.57 -1.27 23.56
N ARG A 627 34.36 -1.02 22.26
CA ARG A 627 33.99 0.31 21.75
C ARG A 627 32.70 0.84 22.36
N VAL A 628 31.66 0.02 22.43
CA VAL A 628 30.37 0.38 23.04
C VAL A 628 30.56 0.75 24.51
N SER A 629 31.48 0.09 25.21
CA SER A 629 31.79 0.39 26.62
C SER A 629 32.39 1.79 26.84
N TYR A 630 33.05 2.37 25.83
CA TYR A 630 33.54 3.76 25.85
C TYR A 630 32.46 4.79 25.58
N ILE A 631 31.28 4.40 25.08
CA ILE A 631 30.19 5.34 24.80
C ILE A 631 29.47 5.68 26.11
N PRO A 632 29.47 6.95 26.56
CA PRO A 632 28.79 7.32 27.80
C PRO A 632 27.30 6.96 27.80
N LYS A 633 26.75 6.63 28.97
CA LYS A 633 25.31 6.36 29.17
C LYS A 633 24.56 7.68 29.38
N GLN A 634 24.55 8.52 28.35
CA GLN A 634 23.86 9.83 28.35
C GLN A 634 23.27 10.13 26.96
N LYS A 635 22.27 11.03 26.93
CA LYS A 635 21.58 11.44 25.69
C LYS A 635 22.56 11.99 24.65
N GLY A 636 22.45 11.50 23.42
CA GLY A 636 23.25 11.94 22.29
C GLY A 636 24.69 11.40 22.24
N ALA A 637 25.09 10.54 23.17
CA ALA A 637 26.41 9.91 23.19
C ALA A 637 26.64 9.02 21.95
N ASN A 638 27.85 9.07 21.40
CA ASN A 638 28.23 8.32 20.19
C ASN A 638 29.76 8.18 20.07
N TYR A 639 30.26 7.66 18.92
CA TYR A 639 31.71 7.50 18.69
C TYR A 639 32.55 8.77 18.93
N ARG A 640 31.94 9.97 18.87
CA ARG A 640 32.62 11.25 19.09
C ARG A 640 33.06 11.47 20.53
N ASP A 641 32.51 10.69 21.47
CA ASP A 641 32.86 10.71 22.88
C ASP A 641 33.96 9.69 23.22
N MET A 642 34.40 8.88 22.26
CA MET A 642 35.46 7.90 22.47
C MET A 642 36.82 8.57 22.71
N PRO A 643 37.69 7.94 23.51
CA PRO A 643 39.07 8.41 23.70
C PRO A 643 39.82 8.59 22.38
N GLY A 644 40.46 9.75 22.22
CA GLY A 644 41.23 10.09 21.02
C GLY A 644 40.43 10.75 19.90
N VAL A 645 39.16 11.12 20.10
CA VAL A 645 38.41 11.99 19.18
C VAL A 645 38.45 13.45 19.64
N LEU A 646 38.69 14.36 18.70
CA LEU A 646 38.49 15.79 18.88
C LEU A 646 37.28 16.22 18.05
N VAL A 647 36.44 17.08 18.60
CA VAL A 647 35.31 17.67 17.91
C VAL A 647 35.51 19.17 17.75
N HIS A 648 35.60 19.64 16.51
CA HIS A 648 35.69 21.07 16.19
C HIS A 648 34.69 21.41 15.07
N ASN A 649 33.95 22.51 15.18
CA ASN A 649 32.94 22.94 14.20
C ASN A 649 31.98 21.81 13.74
N ASN A 650 31.47 21.04 14.71
CA ASN A 650 30.61 19.88 14.51
C ASN A 650 31.22 18.76 13.62
N LYS A 651 32.55 18.71 13.50
CA LYS A 651 33.29 17.68 12.78
C LYS A 651 34.18 16.91 13.76
N ALA A 652 34.11 15.59 13.71
CA ALA A 652 34.96 14.70 14.48
C ALA A 652 36.24 14.36 13.71
N GLU A 653 37.38 14.44 14.39
CA GLU A 653 38.70 14.12 13.85
C GLU A 653 39.50 13.32 14.89
N ILE A 654 40.45 12.50 14.41
CA ILE A 654 41.34 11.76 15.30
C ILE A 654 42.34 12.74 15.90
N ASN A 655 42.54 12.67 17.22
CA ASN A 655 43.58 13.42 17.89
C ASN A 655 44.97 12.95 17.38
N PRO A 656 45.74 13.82 16.69
CA PRO A 656 47.05 13.41 16.15
C PRO A 656 48.07 13.09 17.25
N ARG A 657 47.87 13.60 18.48
CA ARG A 657 48.79 13.41 19.62
C ARG A 657 48.44 12.21 20.50
N PHE A 658 47.23 11.67 20.39
CA PHE A 658 46.78 10.57 21.25
C PHE A 658 45.89 9.60 20.48
N ARG A 659 46.39 8.38 20.29
CA ARG A 659 45.60 7.27 19.71
C ARG A 659 45.33 6.22 20.76
N ALA A 660 44.10 6.21 21.27
CA ALA A 660 43.64 5.15 22.15
C ALA A 660 43.57 3.80 21.42
N LYS A 661 43.96 2.74 22.12
CA LYS A 661 44.01 1.36 21.62
C LYS A 661 43.06 0.48 22.41
N LEU A 662 42.41 -0.45 21.70
CA LEU A 662 41.66 -1.55 22.28
C LEU A 662 42.60 -2.64 22.79
N LYS A 663 42.08 -3.60 23.55
CA LYS A 663 42.83 -4.79 23.98
C LYS A 663 43.44 -5.58 22.82
N SER A 664 42.77 -5.58 21.66
CA SER A 664 43.27 -6.21 20.43
C SER A 664 44.40 -5.45 19.73
N GLY A 665 44.80 -4.27 20.21
CA GLY A 665 45.78 -3.38 19.57
C GLY A 665 45.22 -2.52 18.42
N LYS A 666 43.96 -2.76 18.01
CA LYS A 666 43.25 -1.88 17.06
C LYS A 666 42.94 -0.53 17.70
N ASN A 667 42.67 0.49 16.89
CA ASN A 667 42.28 1.80 17.42
C ASN A 667 40.88 1.71 18.04
N VAL A 668 40.67 2.40 19.16
CA VAL A 668 39.35 2.53 19.79
C VAL A 668 38.36 3.09 18.78
N VAL A 669 38.70 4.23 18.17
CA VAL A 669 37.88 4.88 17.14
C VAL A 669 38.18 4.27 15.77
N PRO A 670 37.21 3.64 15.10
CA PRO A 670 37.42 3.14 13.75
C PRO A 670 37.58 4.27 12.73
N ALA A 671 38.45 4.07 11.74
CA ALA A 671 38.65 5.05 10.66
C ALA A 671 37.36 5.32 9.88
N TYR A 672 36.50 4.30 9.69
CA TYR A 672 35.23 4.47 9.00
C TYR A 672 34.29 5.42 9.75
N ALA A 673 34.29 5.44 11.09
CA ALA A 673 33.43 6.30 11.88
C ALA A 673 33.77 7.79 11.65
N ILE A 674 35.06 8.10 11.57
CA ILE A 674 35.57 9.45 11.24
C ILE A 674 35.31 9.79 9.78
N SER A 675 35.47 8.84 8.86
CA SER A 675 35.22 9.10 7.42
C SER A 675 33.72 9.26 7.08
N PHE A 676 32.82 8.69 7.90
CA PHE A 676 31.39 8.67 7.64
C PHE A 676 30.78 10.07 7.67
N ILE A 677 30.32 10.55 6.50
CA ILE A 677 29.90 11.95 6.29
C ILE A 677 30.98 12.94 6.77
N LYS A 678 32.26 12.61 6.51
CA LYS A 678 33.43 13.45 6.84
C LYS A 678 33.47 13.86 8.32
N GLY A 679 33.07 12.97 9.23
CA GLY A 679 33.09 13.18 10.68
C GLY A 679 31.94 14.03 11.23
N LYS A 680 31.00 14.45 10.37
CA LYS A 680 29.84 15.25 10.80
C LYS A 680 28.69 14.40 11.36
N SER A 681 28.63 13.13 10.95
CA SER A 681 27.61 12.21 11.44
C SER A 681 27.78 11.96 12.93
N LYS A 682 26.65 11.76 13.64
CA LYS A 682 26.59 11.25 15.02
C LYS A 682 26.10 9.80 15.09
N LYS A 683 25.90 9.16 13.93
CA LYS A 683 25.29 7.82 13.87
C LYS A 683 26.22 6.69 14.33
N PRO A 684 27.49 6.59 13.90
CA PRO A 684 28.33 5.47 14.32
C PRO A 684 28.42 5.34 15.84
N PHE A 685 28.20 4.14 16.36
CA PHE A 685 28.12 3.83 17.78
C PHE A 685 27.22 4.79 18.56
N GLY A 686 26.13 5.25 17.94
CA GLY A 686 25.15 6.12 18.58
C GLY A 686 24.34 5.37 19.62
N ARG A 687 24.24 5.96 20.82
CA ARG A 687 23.39 5.49 21.89
C ARG A 687 22.02 6.15 21.83
N LEU A 688 20.99 5.32 21.85
CA LEU A 688 19.61 5.75 21.96
C LEU A 688 19.32 6.27 23.36
N TRP A 689 18.27 7.08 23.51
CA TRP A 689 17.86 7.60 24.80
C TRP A 689 16.36 7.43 25.06
N GLY A 690 16.00 7.25 26.34
CA GLY A 690 14.66 6.82 26.74
C GLY A 690 13.55 7.80 26.37
N ASP A 691 13.79 9.10 26.47
CA ASP A 691 12.80 10.16 26.17
C ASP A 691 12.73 10.54 24.66
N GLU A 692 13.34 9.74 23.78
CA GLU A 692 13.40 10.01 22.34
C GLU A 692 12.53 9.05 21.53
N ILE A 693 12.01 9.54 20.41
CA ILE A 693 11.47 8.70 19.34
C ILE A 693 12.64 8.17 18.51
N VAL A 694 12.67 6.87 18.25
CA VAL A 694 13.76 6.29 17.46
C VAL A 694 13.57 6.52 15.96
N ASN A 695 14.66 6.45 15.21
CA ASN A 695 14.58 6.38 13.75
C ASN A 695 14.03 5.03 13.30
N THR A 696 13.74 4.90 12.00
CA THR A 696 13.26 3.65 11.40
C THR A 696 14.16 2.47 11.77
N VAL A 697 13.55 1.42 12.32
CA VAL A 697 14.15 0.10 12.52
C VAL A 697 14.51 -0.47 11.15
N VAL A 698 15.73 -0.99 11.04
CA VAL A 698 16.27 -1.54 9.79
C VAL A 698 16.77 -2.97 9.98
N THR A 699 17.11 -3.62 8.87
CA THR A 699 17.50 -5.04 8.83
C THR A 699 18.86 -5.37 9.44
N ARG A 700 19.69 -4.35 9.70
CA ARG A 700 21.05 -4.49 10.22
C ARG A 700 21.14 -3.86 11.60
N ALA A 701 21.59 -4.63 12.58
CA ALA A 701 21.71 -4.18 13.96
C ALA A 701 23.11 -3.68 14.32
N GLU A 702 24.09 -3.74 13.40
CA GLU A 702 25.44 -3.29 13.69
C GLU A 702 25.50 -1.78 13.95
N PRO A 703 26.22 -1.32 15.00
CA PRO A 703 26.26 0.08 15.39
C PRO A 703 27.15 0.94 14.47
N HIS A 704 27.73 0.39 13.40
CA HIS A 704 28.81 1.05 12.63
C HIS A 704 28.39 2.33 11.90
N ASN A 705 27.11 2.44 11.52
CA ASN A 705 26.56 3.60 10.83
C ASN A 705 25.17 4.02 11.36
N GLN A 706 24.84 3.63 12.60
CA GLN A 706 23.49 3.75 13.17
C GLN A 706 23.49 4.04 14.67
N CYS A 707 22.46 4.77 15.11
CA CYS A 707 22.17 4.97 16.52
C CYS A 707 21.24 3.84 16.99
N VAL A 708 21.81 2.79 17.59
CA VAL A 708 21.13 1.53 17.93
C VAL A 708 21.61 0.92 19.26
N ILE A 709 22.55 1.56 19.95
CA ILE A 709 23.03 1.09 21.25
C ILE A 709 21.95 1.37 22.30
N HIS A 710 21.67 0.39 23.15
CA HIS A 710 20.68 0.48 24.23
C HIS A 710 20.98 1.65 25.19
N PRO A 711 19.98 2.36 25.75
CA PRO A 711 20.21 3.54 26.60
C PRO A 711 21.14 3.30 27.80
N MET A 712 21.00 2.16 28.48
CA MET A 712 21.72 1.89 29.74
C MET A 712 22.67 0.67 29.71
N GLN A 713 22.72 -0.05 28.58
CA GLN A 713 23.43 -1.34 28.48
C GLN A 713 24.48 -1.28 27.36
N ASN A 714 25.55 -2.07 27.48
CA ASN A 714 26.63 -2.11 26.50
C ASN A 714 26.36 -3.16 25.41
N ARG A 715 25.23 -2.99 24.72
CA ARG A 715 24.78 -3.82 23.60
C ARG A 715 23.89 -3.00 22.68
N VAL A 716 23.61 -3.51 21.50
CA VAL A 716 22.54 -2.98 20.65
C VAL A 716 21.16 -3.41 21.16
N LEU A 717 20.11 -2.77 20.67
CA LEU A 717 18.74 -3.20 20.98
C LEU A 717 18.52 -4.65 20.54
N SER A 718 17.82 -5.44 21.36
CA SER A 718 17.46 -6.84 21.06
C SER A 718 16.47 -6.95 19.90
N VAL A 719 16.30 -8.15 19.36
CA VAL A 719 15.26 -8.41 18.34
C VAL A 719 13.87 -8.04 18.89
N ARG A 720 13.53 -8.45 20.11
CA ARG A 720 12.25 -8.10 20.78
C ARG A 720 12.07 -6.61 21.00
N GLU A 721 13.11 -5.89 21.43
CA GLU A 721 13.04 -4.43 21.55
C GLU A 721 12.74 -3.78 20.19
N ASN A 722 13.36 -4.25 19.11
CA ASN A 722 13.05 -3.78 17.75
C ASN A 722 11.65 -4.21 17.29
N ALA A 723 11.18 -5.40 17.68
CA ALA A 723 9.84 -5.90 17.36
C ALA A 723 8.76 -5.04 18.02
N ARG A 724 8.93 -4.66 19.29
CA ARG A 724 8.04 -3.70 19.97
C ARG A 724 8.05 -2.33 19.30
N LEU A 725 9.21 -1.85 18.83
CA LEU A 725 9.30 -0.60 18.05
C LEU A 725 8.51 -0.65 16.73
N GLN A 726 8.21 -1.85 16.21
CA GLN A 726 7.35 -2.10 15.05
C GLN A 726 5.91 -2.50 15.44
N GLY A 727 5.59 -2.57 16.72
CA GLY A 727 4.27 -2.92 17.25
C GLY A 727 3.95 -4.42 17.17
N PHE A 728 4.94 -5.30 17.12
CA PHE A 728 4.63 -6.73 17.27
C PHE A 728 4.18 -7.02 18.71
N PRO A 729 3.04 -7.70 18.91
CA PRO A 729 2.69 -8.26 20.20
C PRO A 729 3.81 -9.17 20.71
N ASP A 730 3.99 -9.23 22.03
CA ASP A 730 5.08 -10.03 22.59
C ASP A 730 4.90 -11.54 22.39
N CYS A 731 3.65 -12.00 22.23
CA CYS A 731 3.34 -13.38 21.87
C CYS A 731 3.69 -13.75 20.41
N TYR A 732 4.06 -12.79 19.56
CA TYR A 732 4.48 -13.05 18.18
C TYR A 732 5.93 -13.55 18.15
N LYS A 733 6.16 -14.80 17.77
CA LYS A 733 7.50 -15.43 17.79
C LYS A 733 8.18 -15.42 16.43
N LEU A 734 9.48 -15.13 16.38
CA LEU A 734 10.25 -15.13 15.13
C LEU A 734 11.15 -16.37 14.99
N CYS A 735 11.23 -16.91 13.78
CA CYS A 735 12.07 -18.02 13.37
C CYS A 735 13.39 -17.56 12.73
N GLY A 736 14.40 -18.44 12.72
CA GLY A 736 15.71 -18.21 12.11
C GLY A 736 16.78 -17.71 13.07
N THR A 737 17.96 -17.39 12.52
CA THR A 737 19.08 -16.85 13.31
C THR A 737 18.78 -15.43 13.81
N ILE A 738 19.52 -14.95 14.82
CA ILE A 738 19.38 -13.57 15.33
C ILE A 738 19.40 -12.55 14.18
N LYS A 739 20.31 -12.72 13.20
CA LYS A 739 20.41 -11.85 12.03
C LYS A 739 19.16 -11.89 11.16
N GLU A 740 18.61 -13.07 10.91
CA GLU A 740 17.39 -13.24 10.11
C GLU A 740 16.16 -12.62 10.80
N LYS A 741 16.08 -12.71 12.13
CA LYS A 741 15.01 -12.05 12.88
C LYS A 741 15.08 -10.52 12.77
N TYR A 742 16.28 -9.91 12.82
CA TYR A 742 16.42 -8.47 12.54
C TYR A 742 16.00 -8.09 11.11
N ILE A 743 16.32 -8.92 10.12
CA ILE A 743 15.90 -8.69 8.73
C ILE A 743 14.38 -8.66 8.62
N GLN A 744 13.69 -9.64 9.23
CA GLN A 744 12.23 -9.72 9.27
C GLN A 744 11.62 -8.45 9.90
N VAL A 745 12.04 -8.08 11.11
CA VAL A 745 11.52 -6.89 11.82
C VAL A 745 11.82 -5.58 11.06
N GLY A 746 13.01 -5.46 10.47
CA GLY A 746 13.40 -4.27 9.71
C GLY A 746 12.60 -4.08 8.41
N ASN A 747 12.27 -5.17 7.74
CA ASN A 747 11.47 -5.18 6.51
C ASN A 747 9.98 -5.00 6.78
N ALA A 748 9.46 -5.49 7.91
CA ALA A 748 8.06 -5.42 8.28
C ALA A 748 7.42 -4.03 8.16
N VAL A 749 6.15 -4.00 7.73
CA VAL A 749 5.25 -2.88 7.96
C VAL A 749 4.91 -2.83 9.45
N ALA A 750 4.83 -1.64 10.04
CA ALA A 750 4.48 -1.51 11.45
C ALA A 750 3.04 -2.01 11.67
N VAL A 751 2.86 -2.94 12.61
CA VAL A 751 1.56 -3.56 12.92
C VAL A 751 0.45 -2.53 13.16
N PRO A 752 0.61 -1.46 13.97
CA PRO A 752 -0.44 -0.46 14.17
C PRO A 752 -0.87 0.27 12.90
N VAL A 753 0.03 0.43 11.92
CA VAL A 753 -0.35 1.00 10.62
C VAL A 753 -1.26 0.02 9.88
N GLY A 754 -0.94 -1.28 9.93
CA GLY A 754 -1.83 -2.35 9.47
C GLY A 754 -3.18 -2.32 10.18
N VAL A 755 -3.22 -2.20 11.51
CA VAL A 755 -4.47 -2.10 12.30
C VAL A 755 -5.32 -0.91 11.87
N ALA A 756 -4.72 0.26 11.74
CA ALA A 756 -5.41 1.46 11.31
C ALA A 756 -5.98 1.32 9.89
N LEU A 757 -5.20 0.79 8.96
CA LEU A 757 -5.63 0.55 7.57
C LEU A 757 -6.72 -0.52 7.48
N GLY A 758 -6.60 -1.59 8.28
CA GLY A 758 -7.57 -2.69 8.35
C GLY A 758 -8.93 -2.22 8.83
N TYR A 759 -8.97 -1.33 9.83
CA TYR A 759 -10.22 -0.73 10.29
C TYR A 759 -10.87 0.13 9.20
N ALA A 760 -10.10 1.00 8.54
CA ALA A 760 -10.62 1.85 7.47
C ALA A 760 -11.12 1.03 6.28
N PHE A 761 -10.40 -0.02 5.90
CA PHE A 761 -10.84 -1.01 4.92
C PHE A 761 -12.14 -1.68 5.35
N GLY A 762 -12.23 -2.18 6.58
CA GLY A 762 -13.40 -2.94 6.99
C GLY A 762 -14.65 -2.06 7.07
N MET A 763 -14.54 -0.79 7.47
CA MET A 763 -15.62 0.20 7.37
C MET A 763 -16.06 0.42 5.91
N ALA A 764 -15.10 0.62 5.00
CA ALA A 764 -15.39 0.83 3.58
C ALA A 764 -16.04 -0.40 2.93
N SER A 765 -15.57 -1.60 3.26
CA SER A 765 -16.07 -2.89 2.77
C SER A 765 -17.50 -3.23 3.22
N GLN A 766 -18.02 -2.46 4.17
CA GLN A 766 -19.40 -2.51 4.66
C GLN A 766 -20.24 -1.32 4.16
N GLY A 767 -19.67 -0.43 3.35
CA GLY A 767 -20.34 0.79 2.88
C GLY A 767 -20.54 1.85 3.96
N LEU A 768 -19.81 1.78 5.08
CA LEU A 768 -19.98 2.66 6.26
C LEU A 768 -19.08 3.90 6.24
N THR A 769 -18.40 4.18 5.13
CA THR A 769 -17.57 5.38 4.95
C THR A 769 -18.28 6.38 4.05
N ASP A 770 -18.07 7.66 4.32
CA ASP A 770 -18.35 8.73 3.36
C ASP A 770 -17.32 8.73 2.21
N ASP A 771 -17.42 9.70 1.31
CA ASP A 771 -16.52 9.82 0.16
C ASP A 771 -15.22 10.59 0.51
N GLU A 772 -15.04 10.97 1.78
CA GLU A 772 -13.84 11.68 2.22
C GLU A 772 -12.59 10.79 2.12
N PRO A 773 -11.40 11.38 1.85
CA PRO A 773 -10.18 10.62 1.72
C PRO A 773 -9.59 10.12 3.05
N VAL A 774 -10.20 10.49 4.17
CA VAL A 774 -9.69 10.24 5.52
C VAL A 774 -10.79 9.87 6.50
N ILE A 775 -10.46 9.05 7.50
CA ILE A 775 -11.38 8.62 8.56
C ILE A 775 -10.73 8.78 9.93
N LYS A 776 -11.51 9.16 10.94
CA LYS A 776 -11.03 9.19 12.33
C LYS A 776 -11.06 7.79 12.95
N LEU A 777 -9.97 7.36 13.57
CA LEU A 777 -9.95 6.12 14.35
C LEU A 777 -10.70 6.29 15.68
N PRO A 778 -11.56 5.34 16.07
CA PRO A 778 -12.27 5.38 17.36
C PRO A 778 -11.45 4.79 18.52
N PHE A 779 -10.23 4.33 18.26
CA PHE A 779 -9.37 3.65 19.21
C PHE A 779 -7.92 4.13 19.08
N LYS A 780 -7.08 3.71 20.03
CA LYS A 780 -5.64 3.90 20.01
C LYS A 780 -4.94 2.55 20.10
N TYR A 781 -3.77 2.47 19.47
CA TYR A 781 -2.87 1.34 19.63
C TYR A 781 -1.91 1.63 20.80
N PRO A 782 -1.51 0.65 21.61
CA PRO A 782 -1.85 -0.79 21.56
C PRO A 782 -3.15 -1.22 22.26
N GLU A 783 -3.88 -0.33 22.95
CA GLU A 783 -5.12 -0.67 23.69
C GLU A 783 -6.11 -1.48 22.84
N CYS A 784 -6.27 -1.12 21.57
CA CYS A 784 -7.18 -1.78 20.65
C CYS A 784 -6.88 -3.27 20.37
N MET A 785 -5.69 -3.77 20.75
CA MET A 785 -5.35 -5.18 20.58
C MET A 785 -6.04 -6.09 21.59
N GLN A 786 -6.50 -5.55 22.71
CA GLN A 786 -7.15 -6.37 23.74
C GLN A 786 -8.48 -6.89 23.20
N ALA A 787 -8.66 -8.21 23.24
CA ALA A 787 -9.97 -8.80 22.99
C ALA A 787 -10.91 -8.29 24.10
N LYS A 788 -11.97 -7.58 23.73
CA LYS A 788 -13.06 -7.35 24.66
C LYS A 788 -13.67 -8.70 24.94
N ASP A 789 -13.73 -9.12 26.21
CA ASP A 789 -14.46 -10.31 26.61
C ASP A 789 -15.81 -10.26 25.88
N GLN A 790 -16.05 -11.23 25.00
CA GLN A 790 -17.41 -11.49 24.53
C GLN A 790 -18.16 -11.99 25.77
N ILE A 791 -18.68 -11.06 26.56
CA ILE A 791 -19.58 -11.32 27.67
C ILE A 791 -20.89 -11.85 27.11
#